data_AF-A0A7C6RYI7-F1
#
_entry.id   AF-A0A7C6RYI7-F1
#
_cell.length_a   1.000
_cell.length_b   1.000
_cell.length_c   1.000
_cell.angle_alpha   90.00
_cell.angle_beta   90.00
_cell.angle_gamma   90.00
#
_symmetry.space_group_name_H-M   'P 1'
#
loop_
_entity.id
_entity.type
_entity.pdbx_description
1 polymer ?
#
loop_
_entity_poly.entity_id
_entity_poly.type
_entity_poly.pdbx_seq_one_letter_code
_entity_poly.pdbx_strand_id
1 'polypeptide(L)'
;MAALLAAMFMASSALAQKYVATMESAQPVALLARVAVGQSLVVDNVLLDQEDSPVSLELQRFEVFAPDARIVAHQPEGEDSLEPPATGYFQGRIRGAADSLVVLSADPQGVMRGIVQQGNKFWILAGGAEAGGPLTGLTSREIKRSGLSDAVTLSQRGPKPGNDILIPPGRARRSDFVPKPLAAGQLYEVRVAIETDGEFFGLFGNTTAATRYIGDLFAYASAIYQREANARLVVGDISLWAGGPATDPWNHADPIQGLGDFGDYWNANRQGVKRAIAHFLSGRDLGGGVAWLGVLCNNQYGYGYSSSLQGDFQLSNPQPVWDVVVVSHEIGHNFDSPHTHCYGGIGGNANPVDACYGVEGDAGCWAGGESLPGLNSLTGGVPGSGKGTLMSYCHLLGGGMANIALTFGQNHPYGVAASRVSTAMSNYVAQTASSSPSCITVTNTQSYPLTVGKTGSGTVTSNPAGINCGSDCTETYPAGATVALAAVPAGGFTFAGWSGACSGTGSCSVAMDAARNVTATFNAVNPAAEQALITRYYQAILGRSPDSSGLAFWQGEIERSQTLGVDVQEAFRVMAGQFFTSPEYLSRNTSGTQYITDLYHTFFNREPDSGGLSYWNGQLAAGSPRSLVLFHFLFSPEFASYMQGLFGNTASRGEVYAVIDFYRGFLNRLPDTNGFNYWLGRFRVAQCQGATAVVAEVDAISRQFLASAEYTNRRRSNRDFVADLYYAFLRRGGDLNGFNFWVNQLNSRTRDQVRRDFIQSAEFQGRVQQIINQGCVR
;
A
#
# COMPACT_ATOMS: atom_id res chain seq x y z
N MET A 1 -36.60 20.78 26.03
CA MET A 1 -36.59 20.54 24.56
C MET A 1 -35.13 20.57 24.15
N ALA A 2 -34.34 19.51 24.31
CA ALA A 2 -34.47 18.14 23.81
C ALA A 2 -34.58 18.10 22.27
N ALA A 3 -33.53 17.53 21.66
CA ALA A 3 -33.28 17.22 20.25
C ALA A 3 -32.43 18.23 19.43
N LEU A 4 -31.41 17.66 18.77
CA LEU A 4 -30.44 18.23 17.81
C LEU A 4 -29.09 18.76 18.36
N LEU A 5 -28.32 17.88 19.00
CA LEU A 5 -26.85 17.96 19.06
C LEU A 5 -26.28 16.56 19.35
N ALA A 6 -26.10 15.74 18.32
CA ALA A 6 -25.31 14.50 18.37
C ALA A 6 -25.05 13.96 16.95
N ALA A 7 -24.18 14.61 16.18
CA ALA A 7 -23.59 14.03 14.97
C ALA A 7 -22.36 14.83 14.55
N MET A 8 -21.29 14.81 15.35
CA MET A 8 -19.92 15.11 14.89
C MET A 8 -18.95 14.72 16.01
N PHE A 9 -17.84 14.10 15.63
CA PHE A 9 -16.77 13.47 16.44
C PHE A 9 -16.98 12.01 16.81
N MET A 10 -16.41 11.11 16.00
CA MET A 10 -15.24 10.30 16.39
C MET A 10 -14.57 9.76 15.10
N ALA A 11 -13.58 10.49 14.58
CA ALA A 11 -12.58 9.93 13.67
C ALA A 11 -11.29 9.82 14.47
N SER A 12 -11.10 8.69 15.13
CA SER A 12 -9.85 8.31 15.77
C SER A 12 -8.78 8.06 14.70
N SER A 13 -7.58 8.58 14.94
CA SER A 13 -6.34 8.35 14.20
C SER A 13 -6.16 6.89 13.79
N ALA A 14 -6.08 6.63 12.47
CA ALA A 14 -5.83 5.30 11.93
C ALA A 14 -4.35 4.92 12.12
N LEU A 15 -4.10 4.13 13.16
CA LEU A 15 -2.92 3.27 13.27
C LEU A 15 -2.85 2.38 12.02
N ALA A 16 -1.67 2.21 11.43
CA ALA A 16 -1.38 1.03 10.61
C ALA A 16 -1.24 -0.17 11.56
N GLN A 17 -2.39 -0.58 12.08
CA GLN A 17 -2.60 -1.80 12.84
C GLN A 17 -2.48 -2.96 11.85
N LYS A 18 -1.97 -4.13 12.26
CA LYS A 18 -2.43 -5.38 11.61
C LYS A 18 -3.94 -5.26 11.54
N TYR A 19 -4.50 -5.09 10.34
CA TYR A 19 -5.92 -4.81 10.22
C TYR A 19 -6.63 -6.08 10.64
N VAL A 20 -7.09 -6.10 11.89
CA VAL A 20 -7.95 -7.13 12.43
C VAL A 20 -9.37 -6.67 12.15
N ALA A 21 -10.00 -7.32 11.18
CA ALA A 21 -11.44 -7.22 10.97
C ALA A 21 -12.10 -8.41 11.66
N THR A 22 -13.31 -8.24 12.22
CA THR A 22 -14.17 -9.37 12.57
C THR A 22 -15.19 -9.59 11.47
N MET A 23 -15.71 -10.81 11.36
CA MET A 23 -16.74 -11.12 10.37
C MET A 23 -18.02 -10.28 10.51
N GLU A 24 -18.28 -9.65 11.66
CA GLU A 24 -19.39 -8.70 11.90
C GLU A 24 -19.03 -7.23 11.54
N SER A 25 -17.74 -6.89 11.44
CA SER A 25 -17.24 -5.53 11.15
C SER A 25 -16.58 -5.36 9.76
N ALA A 26 -16.55 -6.43 8.97
CA ALA A 26 -16.09 -6.45 7.58
C ALA A 26 -17.01 -5.63 6.67
N GLN A 27 -16.84 -4.31 6.70
CA GLN A 27 -17.38 -3.37 5.72
C GLN A 27 -16.45 -3.40 4.49
N PRO A 28 -16.91 -3.77 3.30
CA PRO A 28 -16.04 -3.98 2.13
C PRO A 28 -15.28 -2.71 1.73
N VAL A 29 -15.96 -1.56 1.80
CA VAL A 29 -15.36 -0.23 1.57
C VAL A 29 -14.25 0.07 2.58
N ALA A 30 -14.41 -0.35 3.85
CA ALA A 30 -13.41 -0.15 4.89
C ALA A 30 -12.22 -1.11 4.76
N LEU A 31 -12.45 -2.35 4.30
CA LEU A 31 -11.40 -3.32 3.96
C LEU A 31 -10.52 -2.82 2.81
N LEU A 32 -11.14 -2.28 1.75
CA LEU A 32 -10.45 -1.74 0.58
C LEU A 32 -9.69 -0.44 0.85
N ALA A 33 -10.25 0.45 1.69
CA ALA A 33 -9.63 1.72 2.02
C ALA A 33 -8.41 1.59 2.95
N ARG A 34 -8.23 0.44 3.62
CA ARG A 34 -7.24 0.25 4.69
C ARG A 34 -6.00 -0.52 4.26
N VAL A 35 -6.12 -1.49 3.35
CA VAL A 35 -5.02 -2.42 3.01
C VAL A 35 -4.44 -2.10 1.64
N ALA A 36 -3.20 -1.61 1.58
CA ALA A 36 -2.48 -1.42 0.32
C ALA A 36 -2.03 -2.77 -0.29
N VAL A 37 -1.73 -2.79 -1.58
CA VAL A 37 -1.19 -3.98 -2.26
C VAL A 37 0.05 -4.51 -1.54
N GLY A 38 0.11 -5.82 -1.31
CA GLY A 38 1.20 -6.47 -0.58
C GLY A 38 1.09 -6.40 0.95
N GLN A 39 0.20 -5.59 1.51
CA GLN A 39 -0.06 -5.58 2.96
C GLN A 39 -0.93 -6.77 3.38
N SER A 40 -0.74 -7.19 4.63
CA SER A 40 -1.49 -8.29 5.23
C SER A 40 -2.77 -7.81 5.93
N LEU A 41 -3.76 -8.68 5.93
CA LEU A 41 -5.07 -8.53 6.56
C LEU A 41 -5.35 -9.77 7.40
N VAL A 42 -5.86 -9.60 8.62
CA VAL A 42 -6.37 -10.72 9.42
C VAL A 42 -7.88 -10.54 9.58
N VAL A 43 -8.66 -11.55 9.19
CA VAL A 43 -10.10 -11.58 9.45
C VAL A 43 -10.35 -12.60 10.54
N ASP A 44 -10.57 -12.13 11.78
CA ASP A 44 -10.82 -12.97 12.94
C ASP A 44 -12.32 -13.29 13.10
N ASN A 45 -12.61 -14.34 13.86
CA ASN A 45 -13.96 -14.80 14.20
C ASN A 45 -14.85 -15.12 12.99
N VAL A 46 -14.28 -15.71 11.94
CA VAL A 46 -15.03 -16.15 10.75
C VAL A 46 -15.79 -17.44 11.07
N LEU A 47 -17.11 -17.39 10.99
CA LEU A 47 -17.97 -18.56 11.15
C LEU A 47 -18.17 -19.26 9.80
N LEU A 48 -17.52 -20.41 9.64
CA LEU A 48 -17.77 -21.31 8.53
C LEU A 48 -18.94 -22.22 8.91
N ASP A 49 -19.96 -22.29 8.05
CA ASP A 49 -21.10 -23.19 8.26
C ASP A 49 -20.62 -24.63 8.48
N GLN A 50 -21.26 -25.34 9.41
CA GLN A 50 -20.94 -26.69 9.87
C GLN A 50 -19.60 -26.86 10.61
N GLU A 51 -18.96 -25.76 11.03
CA GLU A 51 -17.81 -25.78 11.95
C GLU A 51 -18.23 -25.36 13.36
N ASP A 52 -17.77 -26.10 14.38
CA ASP A 52 -18.14 -25.88 15.78
C ASP A 52 -17.46 -24.65 16.40
N SER A 53 -16.46 -24.07 15.72
CA SER A 53 -15.68 -22.94 16.25
C SER A 53 -15.26 -21.98 15.14
N PRO A 54 -15.27 -20.66 15.41
CA PRO A 54 -14.85 -19.67 14.43
C PRO A 54 -13.34 -19.78 14.13
N VAL A 55 -12.96 -19.37 12.92
CA VAL A 55 -11.57 -19.40 12.43
C VAL A 55 -11.03 -17.99 12.18
N SER A 56 -9.71 -17.87 12.07
CA SER A 56 -9.03 -16.64 11.64
C SER A 56 -8.44 -16.82 10.25
N LEU A 57 -8.65 -15.88 9.35
CA LEU A 57 -8.07 -15.86 8.01
C LEU A 57 -6.85 -14.94 7.99
N GLU A 58 -5.70 -15.45 7.56
CA GLU A 58 -4.48 -14.68 7.31
C GLU A 58 -4.37 -14.43 5.81
N LEU A 59 -4.51 -13.18 5.40
CA LEU A 59 -4.64 -12.77 4.00
C LEU A 59 -3.58 -11.73 3.62
N GLN A 60 -3.28 -11.67 2.33
CA GLN A 60 -2.46 -10.63 1.73
C GLN A 60 -3.18 -10.08 0.50
N ARG A 61 -3.19 -8.75 0.36
CA ARG A 61 -3.76 -8.10 -0.82
C ARG A 61 -2.87 -8.32 -2.03
N PHE A 62 -3.45 -8.73 -3.16
CA PHE A 62 -2.77 -8.86 -4.43
C PHE A 62 -3.58 -8.22 -5.56
N GLU A 63 -2.93 -7.98 -6.69
CA GLU A 63 -3.56 -7.42 -7.89
C GLU A 63 -3.79 -8.52 -8.92
N VAL A 64 -4.97 -8.49 -9.54
CA VAL A 64 -5.37 -9.41 -10.60
C VAL A 64 -5.12 -8.79 -11.97
N PHE A 65 -5.32 -7.49 -12.10
CA PHE A 65 -5.12 -6.76 -13.35
C PHE A 65 -3.71 -6.20 -13.44
N ALA A 66 -3.12 -6.25 -14.63
CA ALA A 66 -1.86 -5.57 -14.90
C ALA A 66 -2.03 -4.04 -14.74
N PRO A 67 -0.98 -3.31 -14.34
CA PRO A 67 -1.06 -1.84 -14.24
C PRO A 67 -1.37 -1.14 -15.57
N ASP A 68 -1.02 -1.78 -16.69
CA ASP A 68 -1.34 -1.36 -18.06
C ASP A 68 -2.43 -2.25 -18.69
N ALA A 69 -3.34 -2.81 -17.88
CA ALA A 69 -4.45 -3.62 -18.38
C ALA A 69 -5.37 -2.78 -19.27
N ARG A 70 -5.76 -3.35 -20.41
CA ARG A 70 -6.69 -2.76 -21.36
C ARG A 70 -7.98 -3.57 -21.39
N ILE A 71 -9.14 -2.91 -21.34
CA ILE A 71 -10.44 -3.59 -21.37
C ILE A 71 -11.26 -2.90 -22.46
N VAL A 72 -11.69 -3.67 -23.44
CA VAL A 72 -12.49 -3.18 -24.57
C VAL A 72 -13.83 -3.89 -24.58
N ALA A 73 -14.91 -3.11 -24.60
CA ALA A 73 -16.25 -3.62 -24.85
C ALA A 73 -16.64 -3.33 -26.31
N HIS A 74 -16.88 -4.39 -27.07
CA HIS A 74 -17.37 -4.35 -28.44
C HIS A 74 -18.90 -4.26 -28.43
N GLN A 75 -19.43 -3.06 -28.68
CA GLN A 75 -20.86 -2.77 -28.78
C GLN A 75 -21.31 -2.75 -30.25
N PRO A 76 -22.62 -2.85 -30.54
CA PRO A 76 -23.13 -2.69 -31.90
C PRO A 76 -22.77 -1.32 -32.51
N GLU A 77 -22.68 -0.28 -31.68
CA GLU A 77 -22.41 1.10 -32.11
C GLU A 77 -20.90 1.45 -32.17
N GLY A 78 -20.01 0.59 -31.68
CA GLY A 78 -18.57 0.85 -31.64
C GLY A 78 -17.84 0.16 -30.48
N GLU A 79 -16.60 0.59 -30.21
CA GLU A 79 -15.79 0.07 -29.12
C GLU A 79 -15.70 1.08 -27.97
N ASP A 80 -15.95 0.60 -26.74
CA ASP A 80 -15.76 1.35 -25.51
C ASP A 80 -14.50 0.87 -24.77
N SER A 81 -13.68 1.81 -24.29
CA SER A 81 -12.58 1.50 -23.37
C SER A 81 -13.09 1.56 -21.93
N LEU A 82 -12.83 0.52 -21.15
CA LEU A 82 -13.23 0.41 -19.75
C LEU A 82 -12.01 0.43 -18.83
N GLU A 83 -12.21 0.97 -17.63
CA GLU A 83 -11.23 0.90 -16.55
C GLU A 83 -11.33 -0.46 -15.82
N PRO A 84 -10.21 -1.03 -15.32
CA PRO A 84 -10.26 -2.18 -14.44
C PRO A 84 -11.16 -1.96 -13.21
N PRO A 85 -11.87 -3.00 -12.72
CA PRO A 85 -12.67 -2.89 -11.51
C PRO A 85 -11.82 -2.46 -10.32
N ALA A 86 -12.31 -1.53 -9.51
CA ALA A 86 -11.67 -1.10 -8.26
C ALA A 86 -11.82 -2.14 -7.12
N THR A 87 -12.12 -3.40 -7.46
CA THR A 87 -12.22 -4.53 -6.55
C THR A 87 -10.84 -4.83 -5.96
N GLY A 88 -10.75 -5.04 -4.66
CA GLY A 88 -9.54 -5.52 -4.00
C GLY A 88 -9.60 -7.03 -3.80
N TYR A 89 -8.51 -7.70 -4.14
CA TYR A 89 -8.37 -9.15 -4.05
C TYR A 89 -7.38 -9.54 -2.96
N PHE A 90 -7.73 -10.57 -2.22
CA PHE A 90 -6.98 -11.07 -1.08
C PHE A 90 -6.83 -12.57 -1.19
N GLN A 91 -5.64 -13.08 -0.91
CA GLN A 91 -5.40 -14.52 -0.85
C GLN A 91 -4.64 -14.88 0.42
N GLY A 92 -4.79 -16.12 0.88
CA GLY A 92 -4.04 -16.63 2.03
C GLY A 92 -4.61 -17.94 2.55
N ARG A 93 -4.64 -18.07 3.88
CA ARG A 93 -4.94 -19.34 4.57
C ARG A 93 -5.68 -19.11 5.86
N ILE A 94 -6.34 -20.15 6.35
CA ILE A 94 -6.82 -20.24 7.73
C ILE A 94 -5.59 -20.33 8.64
N ARG A 95 -5.55 -19.49 9.69
CA ARG A 95 -4.51 -19.51 10.72
C ARG A 95 -4.43 -20.90 11.35
N GLY A 96 -3.23 -21.48 11.37
CA GLY A 96 -3.00 -22.83 11.90
C GLY A 96 -3.28 -23.98 10.92
N ALA A 97 -3.83 -23.71 9.73
CA ALA A 97 -4.05 -24.72 8.69
C ALA A 97 -3.27 -24.35 7.42
N ALA A 98 -2.00 -24.78 7.35
CA ALA A 98 -1.07 -24.40 6.28
C ALA A 98 -1.55 -24.81 4.88
N ASP A 99 -2.29 -25.92 4.76
CA ASP A 99 -2.79 -26.44 3.47
C ASP A 99 -4.15 -25.84 3.04
N SER A 100 -4.67 -24.88 3.80
CA SER A 100 -5.92 -24.21 3.41
C SER A 100 -5.67 -23.10 2.39
N LEU A 101 -6.66 -22.87 1.52
CA LEU A 101 -6.68 -21.77 0.59
C LEU A 101 -7.87 -20.88 0.89
N VAL A 102 -7.60 -19.58 0.96
CA VAL A 102 -8.61 -18.55 1.13
C VAL A 102 -8.39 -17.52 0.04
N VAL A 103 -9.46 -17.19 -0.68
CA VAL A 103 -9.48 -16.06 -1.61
C VAL A 103 -10.71 -15.24 -1.30
N LEU A 104 -10.55 -13.93 -1.14
CA LEU A 104 -11.64 -12.99 -0.95
C LEU A 104 -11.51 -11.85 -1.96
N SER A 105 -12.63 -11.41 -2.51
CA SER A 105 -12.75 -10.15 -3.22
C SER A 105 -13.71 -9.23 -2.48
N ALA A 106 -13.42 -7.93 -2.52
CA ALA A 106 -14.26 -6.89 -1.97
C ALA A 106 -14.38 -5.76 -2.99
N ASP A 107 -15.59 -5.29 -3.25
CA ASP A 107 -15.84 -4.16 -4.13
C ASP A 107 -16.19 -2.87 -3.36
N PRO A 108 -15.96 -1.69 -3.95
CA PRO A 108 -16.32 -0.42 -3.32
C PRO A 108 -17.83 -0.18 -3.15
N GLN A 109 -18.68 -0.97 -3.80
CA GLN A 109 -20.14 -0.92 -3.71
C GLN A 109 -20.68 -1.77 -2.54
N GLY A 110 -19.80 -2.47 -1.82
CA GLY A 110 -20.17 -3.27 -0.66
C GLY A 110 -20.42 -4.74 -0.95
N VAL A 111 -20.02 -5.27 -2.11
CA VAL A 111 -20.08 -6.70 -2.43
C VAL A 111 -18.79 -7.37 -1.98
N MET A 112 -18.90 -8.50 -1.28
CA MET A 112 -17.77 -9.39 -1.02
C MET A 112 -18.09 -10.79 -1.48
N ARG A 113 -17.08 -11.45 -2.04
CA ARG A 113 -17.14 -12.84 -2.47
C ARG A 113 -15.88 -13.55 -2.00
N GLY A 114 -15.96 -14.86 -1.87
CA GLY A 114 -14.76 -15.61 -1.54
C GLY A 114 -14.94 -17.10 -1.58
N ILE A 115 -13.81 -17.78 -1.49
CA ILE A 115 -13.71 -19.23 -1.42
C ILE A 115 -12.79 -19.56 -0.26
N VAL A 116 -13.18 -20.56 0.52
CA VAL A 116 -12.31 -21.22 1.50
C VAL A 116 -12.26 -22.71 1.16
N GLN A 117 -11.06 -23.26 1.11
CA GLN A 117 -10.82 -24.69 0.96
C GLN A 117 -9.96 -25.17 2.12
N GLN A 118 -10.39 -26.24 2.79
CA GLN A 118 -9.61 -26.91 3.83
C GLN A 118 -9.82 -28.43 3.72
N GLY A 119 -8.75 -29.15 3.36
CA GLY A 119 -8.85 -30.59 3.10
C GLY A 119 -9.91 -30.89 2.04
N ASN A 120 -10.92 -31.69 2.40
CA ASN A 120 -12.00 -32.10 1.51
C ASN A 120 -13.20 -31.15 1.47
N LYS A 121 -13.24 -30.17 2.38
CA LYS A 121 -14.34 -29.22 2.51
C LYS A 121 -14.06 -27.95 1.70
N PHE A 122 -15.14 -27.38 1.19
CA PHE A 122 -15.11 -26.21 0.33
C PHE A 122 -16.29 -25.31 0.69
N TRP A 123 -16.01 -24.04 0.90
CA TRP A 123 -17.02 -23.04 1.23
C TRP A 123 -16.96 -21.90 0.24
N ILE A 124 -18.14 -21.40 -0.14
CA ILE A 124 -18.28 -20.10 -0.79
C ILE A 124 -18.69 -19.10 0.29
N LEU A 125 -18.11 -17.91 0.21
CA LEU A 125 -18.39 -16.78 1.07
C LEU A 125 -19.04 -15.70 0.22
N ALA A 126 -20.11 -15.10 0.72
CA ALA A 126 -20.70 -13.93 0.12
C ALA A 126 -21.20 -12.95 1.17
N GLY A 127 -21.15 -11.67 0.85
CA GLY A 127 -21.67 -10.59 1.68
C GLY A 127 -22.03 -9.38 0.83
N GLY A 128 -22.91 -8.50 1.32
CA GLY A 128 -23.30 -7.29 0.61
C GLY A 128 -24.58 -7.37 -0.22
N ALA A 129 -24.86 -6.27 -0.92
CA ALA A 129 -26.15 -5.99 -1.59
C ALA A 129 -26.54 -7.00 -2.68
N GLU A 130 -25.59 -7.56 -3.43
CA GLU A 130 -25.87 -8.55 -4.49
C GLU A 130 -26.20 -9.95 -3.93
N ALA A 131 -25.79 -10.28 -2.71
CA ALA A 131 -26.01 -11.60 -2.10
C ALA A 131 -27.33 -11.70 -1.32
N GLY A 132 -28.16 -10.65 -1.29
CA GLY A 132 -29.35 -10.57 -0.45
C GLY A 132 -29.07 -10.55 1.05
N GLY A 133 -27.80 -10.40 1.45
CA GLY A 133 -27.35 -10.33 2.84
C GLY A 133 -27.18 -8.90 3.35
N PRO A 134 -26.94 -8.70 4.66
CA PRO A 134 -26.60 -7.39 5.20
C PRO A 134 -25.32 -6.83 4.53
N LEU A 135 -25.26 -5.50 4.39
CA LEU A 135 -24.07 -4.74 3.90
C LEU A 135 -22.82 -4.92 4.79
N THR A 136 -22.98 -5.58 5.93
CA THR A 136 -21.95 -5.91 6.91
C THR A 136 -21.85 -7.43 7.07
N GLY A 137 -20.64 -7.95 6.87
CA GLY A 137 -20.27 -9.33 7.19
C GLY A 137 -20.34 -10.33 6.04
N LEU A 138 -19.70 -11.48 6.25
CA LEU A 138 -19.62 -12.59 5.29
C LEU A 138 -20.51 -13.73 5.76
N THR A 139 -21.38 -14.24 4.90
CA THR A 139 -22.05 -15.53 5.13
C THR A 139 -21.29 -16.59 4.37
N SER A 140 -21.16 -17.78 4.95
CA SER A 140 -20.54 -18.93 4.31
C SER A 140 -21.57 -20.01 4.05
N ARG A 141 -21.36 -20.78 2.98
CA ARG A 141 -22.07 -22.03 2.70
C ARG A 141 -21.05 -23.11 2.37
N GLU A 142 -21.06 -24.21 3.12
CA GLU A 142 -20.32 -25.40 2.72
C GLU A 142 -20.97 -26.00 1.47
N ILE A 143 -20.18 -26.22 0.43
CA ILE A 143 -20.66 -26.84 -0.80
C ILE A 143 -20.56 -28.36 -0.66
N LYS A 144 -21.70 -28.95 -0.26
CA LYS A 144 -21.86 -30.41 -0.20
C LYS A 144 -22.01 -30.99 -1.61
N ARG A 145 -21.78 -32.30 -1.75
CA ARG A 145 -21.88 -33.03 -3.04
C ARG A 145 -23.16 -32.72 -3.83
N SER A 146 -24.31 -32.60 -3.16
CA SER A 146 -25.61 -32.31 -3.79
C SER A 146 -25.82 -30.85 -4.20
N GLY A 147 -24.89 -29.96 -3.85
CA GLY A 147 -24.95 -28.55 -4.18
C GLY A 147 -24.00 -28.15 -5.31
N LEU A 148 -23.11 -29.04 -5.75
CA LEU A 148 -22.20 -28.76 -6.86
C LEU A 148 -22.96 -28.77 -8.18
N SER A 149 -22.42 -28.07 -9.19
CA SER A 149 -23.02 -28.05 -10.51
C SER A 149 -23.16 -29.48 -11.06
N ASP A 150 -24.40 -29.88 -11.36
CA ASP A 150 -24.71 -31.08 -12.15
C ASP A 150 -24.56 -30.81 -13.65
N ALA A 151 -24.05 -29.62 -14.02
CA ALA A 151 -24.01 -29.06 -15.38
C ALA A 151 -23.34 -30.00 -16.40
N VAL A 152 -22.45 -30.89 -15.96
CA VAL A 152 -22.03 -32.03 -16.78
C VAL A 152 -22.99 -33.19 -16.52
N THR A 153 -24.20 -33.12 -17.09
CA THR A 153 -25.06 -34.30 -17.17
C THR A 153 -24.26 -35.44 -17.81
N LEU A 154 -24.30 -36.62 -17.18
CA LEU A 154 -23.76 -37.90 -17.68
C LEU A 154 -24.12 -38.23 -19.15
N SER A 155 -25.05 -37.48 -19.77
CA SER A 155 -25.50 -37.60 -21.15
C SER A 155 -24.51 -37.12 -22.22
N GLN A 156 -23.38 -36.49 -21.87
CA GLN A 156 -22.31 -36.15 -22.83
C GLN A 156 -21.12 -37.14 -22.82
N ARG A 157 -21.31 -38.39 -22.35
CA ARG A 157 -20.42 -39.53 -22.73
C ARG A 157 -20.61 -39.90 -24.22
N GLY A 158 -20.68 -38.91 -25.11
CA GLY A 158 -20.59 -39.14 -26.55
C GLY A 158 -19.14 -39.47 -26.94
N PRO A 159 -18.90 -40.05 -28.13
CA PRO A 159 -17.54 -40.14 -28.66
C PRO A 159 -16.98 -38.72 -28.77
N LYS A 160 -16.03 -38.36 -27.89
CA LYS A 160 -15.34 -37.08 -27.98
C LYS A 160 -14.68 -36.98 -29.36
N PRO A 161 -14.86 -35.87 -30.10
CA PRO A 161 -14.12 -35.64 -31.32
C PRO A 161 -12.67 -35.32 -30.96
N GLY A 162 -11.79 -36.33 -30.90
CA GLY A 162 -10.35 -36.11 -30.75
C GLY A 162 -9.90 -35.52 -29.40
N ASN A 163 -8.58 -35.45 -29.21
CA ASN A 163 -7.93 -35.01 -27.98
C ASN A 163 -8.31 -33.55 -27.66
N ASP A 164 -8.86 -33.31 -26.46
CA ASP A 164 -9.08 -32.00 -25.83
C ASP A 164 -7.78 -31.33 -25.35
N ILE A 165 -6.65 -31.93 -25.71
CA ILE A 165 -5.32 -31.34 -25.66
C ILE A 165 -4.75 -31.34 -27.07
N LEU A 166 -4.32 -30.17 -27.54
CA LEU A 166 -3.61 -30.03 -28.81
C LEU A 166 -2.10 -29.88 -28.58
N ILE A 167 -1.29 -30.56 -29.39
CA ILE A 167 0.17 -30.52 -29.30
C ILE A 167 0.73 -29.70 -30.46
N PRO A 168 1.47 -28.59 -30.19
CA PRO A 168 2.11 -27.81 -31.24
C PRO A 168 3.04 -28.66 -32.14
N PRO A 169 3.05 -28.44 -33.46
CA PRO A 169 4.00 -29.09 -34.37
C PRO A 169 5.45 -28.84 -33.94
N GLY A 170 6.27 -29.89 -33.95
CA GLY A 170 7.71 -29.79 -33.64
C GLY A 170 8.04 -29.56 -32.15
N ARG A 171 7.05 -29.66 -31.25
CA ARG A 171 7.27 -29.55 -29.81
C ARG A 171 8.28 -30.60 -29.33
N ALA A 172 9.26 -30.15 -28.54
CA ALA A 172 10.21 -31.04 -27.87
C ALA A 172 9.47 -32.01 -26.93
N ARG A 173 9.93 -33.26 -26.81
CA ARG A 173 9.30 -34.20 -25.88
C ARG A 173 9.55 -33.72 -24.46
N ARG A 174 8.60 -33.97 -23.55
CA ARG A 174 8.79 -33.64 -22.12
C ARG A 174 10.05 -34.23 -21.50
N SER A 175 10.47 -35.40 -21.98
CA SER A 175 11.73 -36.06 -21.59
C SER A 175 12.98 -35.24 -21.92
N ASP A 176 12.89 -34.30 -22.86
CA ASP A 176 14.01 -33.52 -23.38
C ASP A 176 14.17 -32.18 -22.62
N PHE A 177 13.19 -31.83 -21.79
CA PHE A 177 13.26 -30.67 -20.91
C PHE A 177 14.10 -31.02 -19.67
N VAL A 178 15.25 -30.37 -19.52
CA VAL A 178 16.03 -30.40 -18.28
C VAL A 178 15.27 -29.58 -17.23
N PRO A 179 14.72 -30.19 -16.16
CA PRO A 179 13.95 -29.45 -15.17
C PRO A 179 14.81 -28.37 -14.52
N LYS A 180 14.33 -27.12 -14.52
CA LYS A 180 14.94 -26.05 -13.73
C LYS A 180 14.17 -25.93 -12.41
N PRO A 181 14.76 -26.30 -11.27
CA PRO A 181 14.12 -26.09 -9.97
C PRO A 181 13.82 -24.60 -9.77
N LEU A 182 12.68 -24.31 -9.15
CA LEU A 182 12.32 -22.96 -8.70
C LEU A 182 13.45 -22.39 -7.83
N ALA A 183 13.91 -21.19 -8.12
CA ALA A 183 14.76 -20.48 -7.17
C ALA A 183 13.90 -20.01 -5.99
N ALA A 184 14.40 -20.19 -4.77
CA ALA A 184 13.69 -19.81 -3.56
C ALA A 184 13.28 -18.33 -3.60
N GLY A 185 12.04 -18.05 -3.20
CA GLY A 185 11.51 -16.69 -3.17
C GLY A 185 11.16 -16.10 -4.53
N GLN A 186 11.10 -16.86 -5.63
CA GLN A 186 10.62 -16.33 -6.92
C GLN A 186 9.13 -16.61 -7.16
N LEU A 187 8.44 -15.60 -7.69
CA LEU A 187 7.09 -15.69 -8.23
C LEU A 187 7.09 -15.30 -9.70
N TYR A 188 6.45 -16.10 -10.55
CA TYR A 188 6.42 -15.91 -12.00
C TYR A 188 5.10 -15.29 -12.43
N GLU A 189 5.12 -14.08 -12.96
CA GLU A 189 3.92 -13.38 -13.43
C GLU A 189 3.62 -13.77 -14.88
N VAL A 190 2.55 -14.55 -15.03
CA VAL A 190 2.06 -15.04 -16.32
C VAL A 190 0.91 -14.16 -16.75
N ARG A 191 1.18 -13.27 -17.71
CA ARG A 191 0.17 -12.35 -18.25
C ARG A 191 -0.81 -13.08 -19.15
N VAL A 192 -2.09 -12.97 -18.86
CA VAL A 192 -3.18 -13.61 -19.61
C VAL A 192 -3.99 -12.53 -20.31
N ALA A 193 -4.22 -12.71 -21.62
CA ALA A 193 -5.20 -11.91 -22.36
C ALA A 193 -6.51 -12.69 -22.46
N ILE A 194 -7.65 -12.01 -22.32
CA ILE A 194 -8.96 -12.64 -22.24
C ILE A 194 -9.78 -12.25 -23.47
N GLU A 195 -10.30 -13.26 -24.14
CA GLU A 195 -11.31 -13.13 -25.19
C GLU A 195 -12.62 -13.72 -24.67
N THR A 196 -13.75 -13.17 -25.13
CA THR A 196 -15.08 -13.64 -24.72
C THR A 196 -15.99 -13.81 -25.93
N ASP A 197 -17.22 -14.29 -25.73
CA ASP A 197 -18.31 -14.20 -26.69
C ASP A 197 -19.52 -13.45 -26.13
N GLY A 198 -20.50 -13.19 -26.98
CA GLY A 198 -21.74 -12.55 -26.61
C GLY A 198 -22.57 -13.37 -25.61
N GLU A 199 -22.44 -14.70 -25.63
CA GLU A 199 -23.08 -15.59 -24.66
C GLU A 199 -22.50 -15.38 -23.26
N PHE A 200 -21.18 -15.25 -23.12
CA PHE A 200 -20.53 -14.91 -21.85
C PHE A 200 -21.02 -13.57 -21.32
N PHE A 201 -21.09 -12.53 -22.17
CA PHE A 201 -21.66 -11.25 -21.77
C PHE A 201 -23.12 -11.38 -21.31
N GLY A 202 -23.90 -12.23 -22.01
CA GLY A 202 -25.30 -12.52 -21.71
C GLY A 202 -25.55 -13.05 -20.29
N LEU A 203 -24.58 -13.71 -19.68
CA LEU A 203 -24.66 -14.18 -18.29
C LEU A 203 -24.81 -13.02 -17.28
N PHE A 204 -24.29 -11.84 -17.61
CA PHE A 204 -24.22 -10.70 -16.71
C PHE A 204 -25.09 -9.52 -17.17
N GLY A 205 -25.33 -9.41 -18.47
CA GLY A 205 -26.14 -8.36 -19.09
C GLY A 205 -25.56 -6.93 -19.01
N ASN A 206 -24.39 -6.75 -18.40
CA ASN A 206 -23.70 -5.46 -18.33
C ASN A 206 -22.18 -5.64 -18.18
N THR A 207 -21.43 -4.66 -18.68
CA THR A 207 -19.96 -4.72 -18.75
C THR A 207 -19.30 -4.70 -17.38
N THR A 208 -19.84 -3.95 -16.41
CA THR A 208 -19.28 -3.88 -15.05
C THR A 208 -19.31 -5.23 -14.35
N ALA A 209 -20.46 -5.92 -14.37
CA ALA A 209 -20.59 -7.23 -13.73
C ALA A 209 -19.75 -8.30 -14.44
N ALA A 210 -19.70 -8.29 -15.78
CA ALA A 210 -18.87 -9.21 -16.56
C ALA A 210 -17.38 -9.04 -16.24
N THR A 211 -16.86 -7.80 -16.29
CA THR A 211 -15.45 -7.52 -15.99
C THR A 211 -15.10 -7.81 -14.53
N ARG A 212 -16.00 -7.50 -13.58
CA ARG A 212 -15.82 -7.88 -12.16
C ARG A 212 -15.72 -9.40 -12.01
N TYR A 213 -16.58 -10.15 -12.69
CA TYR A 213 -16.57 -11.61 -12.64
C TYR A 213 -15.28 -12.21 -13.21
N ILE A 214 -14.77 -11.67 -14.33
CA ILE A 214 -13.44 -12.06 -14.86
C ILE A 214 -12.36 -11.83 -13.80
N GLY A 215 -12.38 -10.68 -13.12
CA GLY A 215 -11.47 -10.37 -12.03
C GLY A 215 -11.57 -11.37 -10.86
N ASP A 216 -12.78 -11.69 -10.40
CA ASP A 216 -13.02 -12.69 -9.37
C ASP A 216 -12.50 -14.08 -9.80
N LEU A 217 -12.89 -14.56 -10.99
CA LEU A 217 -12.49 -15.84 -11.55
C LEU A 217 -10.96 -15.99 -11.62
N PHE A 218 -10.28 -14.97 -12.13
CA PHE A 218 -8.82 -14.95 -12.21
C PHE A 218 -8.14 -14.76 -10.85
N ALA A 219 -8.79 -14.12 -9.86
CA ALA A 219 -8.29 -14.13 -8.49
C ALA A 219 -8.21 -15.56 -7.93
N TYR A 220 -9.26 -16.37 -8.15
CA TYR A 220 -9.30 -17.75 -7.69
C TYR A 220 -8.29 -18.62 -8.42
N ALA A 221 -8.29 -18.58 -9.76
CA ALA A 221 -7.32 -19.31 -10.57
C ALA A 221 -5.89 -18.93 -10.16
N SER A 222 -5.57 -17.63 -10.14
CA SER A 222 -4.24 -17.13 -9.79
C SER A 222 -3.77 -17.59 -8.41
N ALA A 223 -4.66 -17.67 -7.42
CA ALA A 223 -4.30 -18.18 -6.09
C ALA A 223 -3.96 -19.69 -6.10
N ILE A 224 -4.63 -20.50 -6.93
CA ILE A 224 -4.29 -21.92 -7.13
C ILE A 224 -2.92 -22.04 -7.80
N TYR A 225 -2.67 -21.30 -8.89
CA TYR A 225 -1.38 -21.32 -9.59
C TYR A 225 -0.24 -20.78 -8.74
N GLN A 226 -0.49 -19.77 -7.90
CA GLN A 226 0.53 -19.20 -7.04
C GLN A 226 0.92 -20.19 -5.96
N ARG A 227 -0.06 -20.90 -5.37
CA ARG A 227 0.16 -21.95 -4.39
C ARG A 227 0.90 -23.15 -4.98
N GLU A 228 0.51 -23.59 -6.18
CA GLU A 228 0.92 -24.91 -6.70
C GLU A 228 1.93 -24.90 -7.84
N ALA A 229 2.11 -23.77 -8.52
CA ALA A 229 3.05 -23.63 -9.63
C ALA A 229 4.01 -22.45 -9.45
N ASN A 230 3.98 -21.76 -8.29
CA ASN A 230 4.71 -20.51 -8.04
C ASN A 230 4.46 -19.44 -9.12
N ALA A 231 3.29 -19.46 -9.75
CA ALA A 231 2.95 -18.56 -10.84
C ALA A 231 1.71 -17.73 -10.50
N ARG A 232 1.79 -16.42 -10.71
CA ARG A 232 0.65 -15.51 -10.58
C ARG A 232 0.09 -15.20 -11.96
N LEU A 233 -1.18 -15.56 -12.19
CA LEU A 233 -1.91 -15.14 -13.38
C LEU A 233 -2.28 -13.66 -13.24
N VAL A 234 -1.96 -12.86 -14.26
CA VAL A 234 -2.24 -11.41 -14.28
C VAL A 234 -3.01 -11.07 -15.55
N VAL A 235 -4.21 -10.52 -15.43
CA VAL A 235 -5.07 -10.15 -16.56
C VAL A 235 -4.55 -8.87 -17.22
N GLY A 236 -4.17 -8.98 -18.49
CA GLY A 236 -3.46 -7.91 -19.21
C GLY A 236 -4.25 -7.22 -20.31
N ASP A 237 -5.22 -7.91 -20.92
CA ASP A 237 -6.11 -7.39 -21.96
C ASP A 237 -7.44 -8.16 -21.86
N ILE A 238 -8.58 -7.50 -22.04
CA ILE A 238 -9.91 -8.11 -22.10
C ILE A 238 -10.64 -7.58 -23.33
N SER A 239 -11.20 -8.51 -24.10
CA SER A 239 -12.09 -8.25 -25.22
C SER A 239 -13.49 -8.79 -24.87
N LEU A 240 -14.43 -7.87 -24.61
CA LEU A 240 -15.79 -8.16 -24.14
C LEU A 240 -16.82 -7.89 -25.24
N TRP A 241 -17.52 -8.91 -25.71
CA TRP A 241 -18.53 -8.76 -26.78
C TRP A 241 -19.91 -8.36 -26.24
N ALA A 242 -20.02 -7.09 -25.84
CA ALA A 242 -21.20 -6.54 -25.19
C ALA A 242 -22.43 -6.36 -26.10
N GLY A 243 -22.25 -6.36 -27.42
CA GLY A 243 -23.36 -6.39 -28.38
C GLY A 243 -24.10 -7.72 -28.48
N GLY A 244 -23.64 -8.75 -27.76
CA GLY A 244 -24.23 -10.09 -27.75
C GLY A 244 -23.83 -10.96 -28.97
N PRO A 245 -24.35 -12.20 -29.05
CA PRO A 245 -23.86 -13.22 -29.99
C PRO A 245 -23.96 -12.85 -31.47
N ALA A 246 -24.83 -11.89 -31.81
CA ALA A 246 -25.00 -11.42 -33.19
C ALA A 246 -23.89 -10.45 -33.63
N THR A 247 -23.05 -9.98 -32.71
CA THR A 247 -22.04 -8.95 -32.96
C THR A 247 -20.61 -9.44 -32.86
N ASP A 248 -20.42 -10.64 -32.32
CA ASP A 248 -19.10 -11.27 -32.23
C ASP A 248 -18.76 -12.09 -33.49
N PRO A 249 -17.48 -12.40 -33.72
CA PRO A 249 -17.05 -13.16 -34.90
C PRO A 249 -17.13 -14.68 -34.71
N TRP A 250 -17.71 -15.17 -33.62
CA TRP A 250 -17.55 -16.56 -33.19
C TRP A 250 -18.71 -17.45 -33.65
N ASN A 251 -18.43 -18.42 -34.51
CA ASN A 251 -19.45 -19.36 -35.01
C ASN A 251 -18.91 -20.79 -35.12
N HIS A 252 -18.62 -21.36 -33.95
CA HIS A 252 -18.10 -22.72 -33.80
C HIS A 252 -19.09 -23.63 -33.08
N ALA A 253 -19.11 -24.90 -33.48
CA ALA A 253 -20.05 -25.90 -32.96
C ALA A 253 -19.49 -26.71 -31.77
N ASP A 254 -18.18 -26.64 -31.54
CA ASP A 254 -17.49 -27.36 -30.47
C ASP A 254 -16.23 -26.61 -29.99
N PRO A 255 -15.67 -26.96 -28.82
CA PRO A 255 -14.52 -26.26 -28.27
C PRO A 255 -13.26 -26.32 -29.15
N ILE A 256 -13.00 -27.40 -29.88
CA ILE A 256 -11.81 -27.56 -30.73
C ILE A 256 -11.87 -26.60 -31.90
N GLN A 257 -13.03 -26.53 -32.57
CA GLN A 257 -13.26 -25.53 -33.60
C GLN A 257 -13.12 -24.11 -33.00
N GLY A 258 -13.71 -23.88 -31.82
CA GLY A 258 -13.61 -22.58 -31.13
C GLY A 258 -12.17 -22.15 -30.83
N LEU A 259 -11.32 -23.05 -30.34
CA LEU A 259 -9.90 -22.79 -30.11
C LEU A 259 -9.13 -22.49 -31.41
N GLY A 260 -9.47 -23.20 -32.48
CA GLY A 260 -8.91 -22.96 -33.83
C GLY A 260 -9.28 -21.58 -34.35
N ASP A 261 -10.58 -21.27 -34.39
CA ASP A 261 -11.12 -20.00 -34.89
C ASP A 261 -10.59 -18.81 -34.06
N PHE A 262 -10.55 -18.95 -32.73
CA PHE A 262 -9.94 -17.99 -31.80
C PHE A 262 -8.46 -17.76 -32.09
N GLY A 263 -7.69 -18.85 -32.21
CA GLY A 263 -6.25 -18.80 -32.47
C GLY A 263 -5.93 -18.15 -33.80
N ASP A 264 -6.65 -18.51 -34.87
CA ASP A 264 -6.48 -17.93 -36.21
C ASP A 264 -6.85 -16.44 -36.23
N TYR A 265 -7.96 -16.06 -35.61
CA TYR A 265 -8.35 -14.65 -35.48
C TYR A 265 -7.28 -13.84 -34.72
N TRP A 266 -6.80 -14.33 -33.58
CA TRP A 266 -5.77 -13.63 -32.81
C TRP A 266 -4.45 -13.56 -33.54
N ASN A 267 -4.09 -14.63 -34.25
CA ASN A 267 -2.88 -14.68 -35.06
C ASN A 267 -2.91 -13.64 -36.18
N ALA A 268 -4.08 -13.37 -36.77
CA ALA A 268 -4.24 -12.37 -37.82
C ALA A 268 -4.37 -10.93 -37.27
N ASN A 269 -5.02 -10.74 -36.12
CA ASN A 269 -5.51 -9.41 -35.71
C ASN A 269 -4.93 -8.87 -34.40
N ARG A 270 -4.32 -9.70 -33.55
CA ARG A 270 -3.99 -9.34 -32.14
C ARG A 270 -2.53 -9.57 -31.75
N GLN A 271 -1.61 -9.65 -32.73
CA GLN A 271 -0.17 -9.90 -32.49
C GLN A 271 0.52 -8.85 -31.58
N GLY A 272 -0.02 -7.64 -31.48
CA GLY A 272 0.53 -6.57 -30.63
C GLY A 272 0.17 -6.66 -29.15
N VAL A 273 -0.73 -7.57 -28.75
CA VAL A 273 -1.18 -7.69 -27.36
C VAL A 273 -0.10 -8.36 -26.52
N LYS A 274 0.32 -7.70 -25.43
CA LYS A 274 1.28 -8.27 -24.46
C LYS A 274 0.63 -9.41 -23.69
N ARG A 275 1.16 -10.62 -23.82
CA ARG A 275 0.66 -11.82 -23.14
C ARG A 275 1.70 -12.93 -23.08
N ALA A 276 1.53 -13.83 -22.11
CA ALA A 276 2.12 -15.16 -22.13
C ALA A 276 1.18 -16.19 -22.77
N ILE A 277 -0.13 -16.03 -22.57
CA ILE A 277 -1.20 -16.82 -23.20
C ILE A 277 -2.43 -15.94 -23.44
N ALA A 278 -3.30 -16.33 -24.37
CA ALA A 278 -4.66 -15.80 -24.45
C ALA A 278 -5.67 -16.92 -24.14
N HIS A 279 -6.72 -16.60 -23.40
CA HIS A 279 -7.73 -17.56 -22.96
C HIS A 279 -9.12 -17.09 -23.34
N PHE A 280 -9.91 -17.99 -23.92
CA PHE A 280 -11.28 -17.70 -24.31
C PHE A 280 -12.27 -18.13 -23.22
N LEU A 281 -13.19 -17.23 -22.85
CA LEU A 281 -14.27 -17.49 -21.91
C LEU A 281 -15.62 -17.45 -22.63
N SER A 282 -16.26 -18.60 -22.78
CA SER A 282 -17.51 -18.75 -23.52
C SER A 282 -18.68 -19.10 -22.62
N GLY A 283 -19.81 -18.40 -22.81
CA GLY A 283 -21.09 -18.77 -22.20
C GLY A 283 -21.84 -19.89 -22.92
N ARG A 284 -21.33 -20.38 -24.07
CA ARG A 284 -21.98 -21.46 -24.85
C ARG A 284 -21.87 -22.80 -24.12
N ASP A 285 -22.96 -23.55 -24.06
CA ASP A 285 -23.00 -24.89 -23.45
C ASP A 285 -22.42 -25.95 -24.42
N LEU A 286 -21.09 -26.07 -24.41
CA LEU A 286 -20.31 -26.96 -25.28
C LEU A 286 -19.58 -28.08 -24.50
N GLY A 287 -19.87 -28.26 -23.21
CA GLY A 287 -19.49 -29.43 -22.42
C GLY A 287 -18.09 -29.45 -21.80
N GLY A 288 -17.23 -28.44 -22.03
CA GLY A 288 -15.85 -28.46 -21.52
C GLY A 288 -14.94 -27.36 -22.05
N GLY A 289 -13.65 -27.66 -22.14
CA GLY A 289 -12.65 -26.80 -22.74
C GLY A 289 -11.66 -27.58 -23.60
N VAL A 290 -10.73 -26.85 -24.19
CA VAL A 290 -9.59 -27.38 -24.92
C VAL A 290 -8.45 -26.37 -24.85
N ALA A 291 -7.21 -26.85 -24.82
CA ALA A 291 -6.06 -25.96 -24.84
C ALA A 291 -4.85 -26.60 -25.52
N TRP A 292 -3.92 -25.74 -25.95
CA TRP A 292 -2.63 -26.19 -26.42
C TRP A 292 -1.70 -26.54 -25.25
N LEU A 293 -0.92 -27.62 -25.41
CA LEU A 293 -0.04 -28.14 -24.37
C LEU A 293 1.33 -27.45 -24.35
N GLY A 294 1.67 -26.84 -23.22
CA GLY A 294 3.01 -26.29 -22.97
C GLY A 294 3.39 -25.20 -23.95
N VAL A 295 2.64 -24.09 -23.90
CA VAL A 295 2.68 -22.99 -24.89
C VAL A 295 2.82 -21.61 -24.25
N LEU A 296 3.24 -21.53 -22.98
CA LEU A 296 3.55 -20.23 -22.38
C LEU A 296 4.57 -19.48 -23.26
N CYS A 297 4.27 -18.21 -23.57
CA CYS A 297 5.06 -17.33 -24.42
C CYS A 297 5.16 -17.75 -25.90
N ASN A 298 4.28 -18.65 -26.36
CA ASN A 298 4.17 -19.00 -27.77
C ASN A 298 3.10 -18.15 -28.45
N ASN A 299 3.49 -17.25 -29.35
CA ASN A 299 2.52 -16.36 -30.01
C ASN A 299 1.62 -17.07 -31.04
N GLN A 300 2.02 -18.24 -31.54
CA GLN A 300 1.28 -18.97 -32.57
C GLN A 300 0.28 -19.98 -31.98
N TYR A 301 0.58 -20.55 -30.81
CA TYR A 301 -0.23 -21.61 -30.18
C TYR A 301 -0.60 -21.32 -28.73
N GLY A 302 -0.24 -20.16 -28.17
CA GLY A 302 -0.49 -19.77 -26.78
C GLY A 302 -1.96 -19.47 -26.48
N TYR A 303 -2.83 -20.46 -26.68
CA TYR A 303 -4.28 -20.34 -26.61
C TYR A 303 -4.89 -21.45 -25.74
N GLY A 304 -5.92 -21.08 -24.99
CA GLY A 304 -6.82 -21.98 -24.27
C GLY A 304 -8.27 -21.52 -24.43
N TYR A 305 -9.22 -22.43 -24.28
CA TYR A 305 -10.64 -22.17 -24.52
C TYR A 305 -11.49 -22.89 -23.47
N SER A 306 -12.36 -22.16 -22.77
CA SER A 306 -13.31 -22.74 -21.80
C SER A 306 -14.74 -22.35 -22.14
N SER A 307 -15.65 -23.33 -22.08
CA SER A 307 -17.07 -23.15 -22.35
C SER A 307 -17.96 -23.54 -21.18
N SER A 308 -19.26 -23.41 -21.40
CA SER A 308 -20.33 -23.78 -20.46
C SER A 308 -20.21 -23.01 -19.15
N LEU A 309 -19.61 -21.83 -19.22
CA LEU A 309 -19.47 -20.93 -18.08
C LEU A 309 -20.87 -20.50 -17.65
N GLN A 310 -21.14 -20.61 -16.37
CA GLN A 310 -22.47 -20.39 -15.82
C GLN A 310 -22.64 -18.97 -15.25
N GLY A 311 -21.53 -18.36 -14.82
CA GLY A 311 -21.56 -17.07 -14.15
C GLY A 311 -22.21 -17.13 -12.76
N ASP A 312 -21.84 -16.16 -11.93
CA ASP A 312 -22.42 -15.83 -10.61
C ASP A 312 -21.96 -16.67 -9.39
N PHE A 313 -21.66 -15.97 -8.28
CA PHE A 313 -21.23 -16.47 -6.97
C PHE A 313 -22.38 -16.42 -5.95
N GLN A 314 -23.55 -16.95 -6.32
CA GLN A 314 -24.68 -16.99 -5.41
C GLN A 314 -24.52 -18.09 -4.35
N LEU A 315 -24.69 -17.73 -3.08
CA LEU A 315 -24.75 -18.70 -1.99
C LEU A 315 -25.89 -19.69 -2.18
N SER A 316 -27.00 -19.31 -2.82
CA SER A 316 -28.13 -20.20 -3.15
C SER A 316 -27.80 -21.20 -4.26
N ASN A 317 -26.85 -20.87 -5.15
CA ASN A 317 -26.54 -21.66 -6.35
C ASN A 317 -25.02 -21.59 -6.66
N PRO A 318 -24.21 -22.48 -6.10
CA PRO A 318 -22.75 -22.42 -6.19
C PRO A 318 -22.23 -23.03 -7.51
N GLN A 319 -22.76 -22.54 -8.64
CA GLN A 319 -22.33 -22.92 -9.99
C GLN A 319 -20.89 -22.51 -10.40
N PRO A 320 -20.21 -21.49 -9.82
CA PRO A 320 -18.92 -21.03 -10.34
C PRO A 320 -17.79 -22.02 -10.02
N VAL A 321 -18.07 -23.09 -9.27
CA VAL A 321 -17.13 -24.20 -9.08
C VAL A 321 -16.75 -24.81 -10.43
N TRP A 322 -17.69 -24.94 -11.36
CA TRP A 322 -17.37 -25.37 -12.72
C TRP A 322 -16.43 -24.38 -13.40
N ASP A 323 -16.80 -23.09 -13.44
CA ASP A 323 -16.02 -22.03 -14.09
C ASP A 323 -14.57 -21.99 -13.59
N VAL A 324 -14.36 -22.07 -12.27
CA VAL A 324 -13.01 -22.14 -11.67
C VAL A 324 -12.26 -23.40 -12.10
N VAL A 325 -12.93 -24.56 -12.10
CA VAL A 325 -12.32 -25.83 -12.49
C VAL A 325 -11.95 -25.83 -13.96
N VAL A 326 -12.88 -25.54 -14.88
CA VAL A 326 -12.62 -25.60 -16.32
C VAL A 326 -11.55 -24.57 -16.73
N VAL A 327 -11.61 -23.33 -16.25
CA VAL A 327 -10.60 -22.32 -16.62
C VAL A 327 -9.22 -22.68 -16.06
N SER A 328 -9.15 -23.14 -14.81
CA SER A 328 -7.87 -23.59 -14.22
C SER A 328 -7.37 -24.90 -14.84
N HIS A 329 -8.25 -25.75 -15.36
CA HIS A 329 -7.87 -26.98 -16.06
C HIS A 329 -7.21 -26.65 -17.40
N GLU A 330 -7.88 -25.84 -18.21
CA GLU A 330 -7.41 -25.53 -19.57
C GLU A 330 -6.12 -24.71 -19.57
N ILE A 331 -6.02 -23.72 -18.68
CA ILE A 331 -4.74 -22.99 -18.49
C ILE A 331 -3.66 -23.97 -17.98
N GLY A 332 -4.02 -25.04 -17.27
CA GLY A 332 -3.12 -26.09 -16.80
C GLY A 332 -2.41 -26.81 -17.95
N HIS A 333 -3.09 -27.02 -19.07
CA HIS A 333 -2.47 -27.53 -20.29
C HIS A 333 -1.46 -26.53 -20.87
N ASN A 334 -1.77 -25.24 -20.89
CA ASN A 334 -0.80 -24.24 -21.34
C ASN A 334 0.47 -24.22 -20.46
N PHE A 335 0.36 -24.56 -19.18
CA PHE A 335 1.45 -24.78 -18.22
C PHE A 335 2.15 -26.13 -18.34
N ASP A 336 1.95 -26.82 -19.46
CA ASP A 336 2.51 -28.13 -19.73
C ASP A 336 2.10 -29.17 -18.69
N SER A 337 0.80 -29.42 -18.56
CA SER A 337 0.25 -30.58 -17.83
C SER A 337 -0.74 -31.34 -18.72
N PRO A 338 -0.59 -32.65 -19.04
CA PRO A 338 -1.69 -33.40 -19.63
C PRO A 338 -2.73 -33.74 -18.55
N HIS A 339 -3.75 -34.49 -18.92
CA HIS A 339 -4.59 -35.12 -17.92
C HIS A 339 -3.80 -36.06 -17.00
N THR A 340 -4.28 -36.17 -15.77
CA THR A 340 -3.68 -37.00 -14.72
C THR A 340 -3.72 -38.50 -15.02
N HIS A 341 -4.71 -38.96 -15.79
CA HIS A 341 -4.73 -40.32 -16.33
C HIS A 341 -3.72 -40.51 -17.49
N CYS A 342 -3.12 -39.45 -18.02
CA CYS A 342 -2.05 -39.45 -19.03
C CYS A 342 -0.68 -39.05 -18.50
N TYR A 343 -0.49 -39.14 -17.18
CA TYR A 343 0.76 -38.77 -16.53
C TYR A 343 1.80 -39.90 -16.45
N GLY A 344 1.58 -41.03 -17.13
CA GLY A 344 2.52 -42.15 -17.16
C GLY A 344 3.85 -41.76 -17.82
N GLY A 345 4.96 -42.03 -17.14
CA GLY A 345 6.31 -41.67 -17.61
C GLY A 345 6.73 -40.24 -17.26
N ILE A 346 5.86 -39.44 -16.65
CA ILE A 346 6.18 -38.05 -16.25
C ILE A 346 6.57 -38.02 -14.77
N GLY A 347 7.62 -37.28 -14.44
CA GLY A 347 8.12 -37.18 -13.06
C GLY A 347 8.78 -38.47 -12.54
N GLY A 348 9.32 -39.30 -13.45
CA GLY A 348 10.09 -40.50 -13.09
C GLY A 348 9.26 -41.70 -12.65
N ASN A 349 7.96 -41.73 -12.95
CA ASN A 349 7.08 -42.85 -12.57
C ASN A 349 6.26 -43.29 -13.78
N ALA A 350 6.25 -44.59 -14.05
CA ALA A 350 5.61 -45.18 -15.23
C ALA A 350 4.07 -45.17 -15.16
N ASN A 351 3.49 -45.11 -13.98
CA ASN A 351 2.03 -45.16 -13.79
C ASN A 351 1.41 -43.77 -13.90
N PRO A 352 0.21 -43.63 -14.49
CA PRO A 352 -0.63 -42.43 -14.38
C PRO A 352 -0.93 -42.03 -12.93
N VAL A 353 -1.41 -40.79 -12.72
CA VAL A 353 -1.76 -40.32 -11.37
C VAL A 353 -3.07 -40.98 -10.94
N ASP A 354 -4.03 -41.10 -11.86
CA ASP A 354 -5.31 -41.73 -11.61
C ASP A 354 -5.80 -42.54 -12.81
N ALA A 355 -6.95 -43.19 -12.62
CA ALA A 355 -7.63 -44.02 -13.60
C ALA A 355 -9.04 -43.47 -13.87
N CYS A 356 -9.22 -42.15 -13.80
CA CYS A 356 -10.56 -41.57 -13.87
C CYS A 356 -11.16 -41.53 -15.28
N TYR A 357 -10.34 -41.80 -16.31
CA TYR A 357 -10.78 -41.91 -17.70
C TYR A 357 -9.89 -42.92 -18.44
N GLY A 358 -10.49 -43.78 -19.25
CA GLY A 358 -9.80 -44.93 -19.87
C GLY A 358 -9.72 -44.92 -21.40
N VAL A 359 -10.20 -43.85 -22.05
CA VAL A 359 -10.49 -43.83 -23.51
C VAL A 359 -9.59 -42.87 -24.30
N GLU A 360 -8.65 -42.16 -23.67
CA GLU A 360 -7.80 -41.16 -24.35
C GLU A 360 -6.75 -41.78 -25.31
N GLY A 361 -6.38 -43.05 -25.12
CA GLY A 361 -5.65 -43.84 -26.13
C GLY A 361 -4.17 -43.46 -26.38
N ASP A 362 -3.68 -42.35 -25.83
CA ASP A 362 -2.30 -41.89 -25.99
C ASP A 362 -1.29 -42.67 -25.11
N ALA A 363 -0.01 -42.64 -25.52
CA ALA A 363 1.06 -43.31 -24.78
C ALA A 363 1.27 -42.69 -23.39
N GLY A 364 1.26 -43.51 -22.34
CA GLY A 364 1.33 -43.05 -20.94
C GLY A 364 -0.05 -42.77 -20.33
N CYS A 365 -1.13 -42.97 -21.08
CA CYS A 365 -2.50 -42.90 -20.58
C CYS A 365 -3.00 -44.22 -19.98
N TRP A 366 -3.91 -44.09 -19.02
CA TRP A 366 -4.64 -45.22 -18.45
C TRP A 366 -5.52 -45.86 -19.52
N ALA A 367 -5.34 -47.16 -19.71
CA ALA A 367 -6.13 -47.99 -20.61
C ALA A 367 -6.70 -49.16 -19.80
N GLY A 368 -7.78 -48.92 -19.06
CA GLY A 368 -8.38 -49.90 -18.16
C GLY A 368 -9.71 -49.42 -17.57
N GLY A 369 -10.22 -50.17 -16.59
CA GLY A 369 -11.46 -49.82 -15.89
C GLY A 369 -11.34 -48.46 -15.18
N GLU A 370 -12.36 -47.63 -15.33
CA GLU A 370 -12.39 -46.30 -14.71
C GLU A 370 -12.69 -46.40 -13.21
N SER A 371 -11.94 -45.66 -12.39
CA SER A 371 -12.18 -45.61 -10.93
C SER A 371 -11.67 -44.31 -10.32
N LEU A 372 -12.26 -43.93 -9.18
CA LEU A 372 -11.73 -42.85 -8.37
C LEU A 372 -10.32 -43.19 -7.86
N PRO A 373 -9.44 -42.20 -7.63
CA PRO A 373 -8.13 -42.46 -7.05
C PRO A 373 -8.26 -42.83 -5.57
N GLY A 374 -7.50 -43.82 -5.14
CA GLY A 374 -7.24 -44.09 -3.72
C GLY A 374 -5.80 -43.74 -3.38
N LEU A 375 -5.35 -44.04 -2.15
CA LEU A 375 -3.95 -43.86 -1.77
C LEU A 375 -3.09 -44.82 -2.61
N ASN A 376 -2.34 -44.34 -3.60
CA ASN A 376 -1.52 -45.16 -4.51
C ASN A 376 -2.30 -46.30 -5.21
N SER A 377 -3.55 -46.06 -5.60
CA SER A 377 -4.48 -47.10 -6.10
C SER A 377 -4.01 -47.88 -7.32
N LEU A 378 -3.12 -47.32 -8.16
CA LEU A 378 -2.58 -48.00 -9.35
C LEU A 378 -1.27 -48.76 -9.11
N THR A 379 -0.74 -48.72 -7.89
CA THR A 379 0.52 -49.39 -7.52
C THR A 379 0.35 -50.28 -6.29
N GLY A 380 -0.83 -50.88 -6.12
CA GLY A 380 -1.12 -51.81 -5.03
C GLY A 380 -1.57 -51.15 -3.71
N GLY A 381 -1.99 -49.88 -3.76
CA GLY A 381 -2.54 -49.16 -2.61
C GLY A 381 -4.05 -49.40 -2.38
N VAL A 382 -4.72 -48.44 -1.74
CA VAL A 382 -6.15 -48.57 -1.37
C VAL A 382 -7.04 -48.32 -2.60
N PRO A 383 -8.13 -49.08 -2.81
CA PRO A 383 -9.11 -48.81 -3.87
C PRO A 383 -9.77 -47.42 -3.78
N GLY A 384 -10.33 -46.98 -4.92
CA GLY A 384 -10.80 -45.61 -5.15
C GLY A 384 -11.93 -45.09 -4.27
N SER A 385 -11.63 -44.14 -3.38
CA SER A 385 -12.62 -43.36 -2.63
C SER A 385 -12.31 -41.87 -2.54
N GLY A 386 -11.20 -41.42 -3.15
CA GLY A 386 -10.69 -40.06 -3.09
C GLY A 386 -11.07 -39.21 -4.30
N LYS A 387 -10.74 -37.92 -4.22
CA LYS A 387 -10.96 -36.95 -5.31
C LYS A 387 -9.76 -36.94 -6.28
N GLY A 388 -10.02 -36.73 -7.56
CA GLY A 388 -9.02 -36.38 -8.55
C GLY A 388 -8.49 -34.95 -8.35
N THR A 389 -7.36 -34.66 -8.99
CA THR A 389 -6.82 -33.30 -9.08
C THR A 389 -7.63 -32.46 -10.08
N LEU A 390 -7.31 -31.17 -10.21
CA LEU A 390 -7.88 -30.28 -11.22
C LEU A 390 -7.69 -30.82 -12.62
N MET A 391 -6.53 -31.43 -12.93
CA MET A 391 -6.23 -32.01 -14.25
C MET A 391 -6.84 -33.41 -14.44
N SER A 392 -7.92 -33.74 -13.72
CA SER A 392 -8.54 -35.07 -13.72
C SER A 392 -9.98 -35.05 -14.23
N TYR A 393 -10.39 -36.18 -14.80
CA TYR A 393 -11.75 -36.45 -15.27
C TYR A 393 -12.60 -37.23 -14.28
N CYS A 394 -12.22 -37.26 -12.99
CA CYS A 394 -13.02 -37.94 -11.98
C CYS A 394 -14.45 -37.36 -11.85
N HIS A 395 -14.70 -36.15 -12.35
CA HIS A 395 -16.05 -35.59 -12.44
C HIS A 395 -16.96 -36.33 -13.43
N LEU A 396 -16.41 -37.08 -14.40
CA LEU A 396 -17.18 -37.92 -15.32
C LEU A 396 -17.63 -39.27 -14.72
N LEU A 397 -17.16 -39.57 -13.50
CA LEU A 397 -17.57 -40.74 -12.73
C LEU A 397 -18.78 -40.41 -11.84
N GLY A 398 -19.43 -41.45 -11.32
CA GLY A 398 -20.54 -41.29 -10.38
C GLY A 398 -20.17 -40.37 -9.22
N GLY A 399 -20.85 -39.22 -9.12
CA GLY A 399 -20.56 -38.18 -8.13
C GLY A 399 -20.19 -36.82 -8.68
N GLY A 400 -19.96 -36.69 -9.98
CA GLY A 400 -19.85 -35.38 -10.62
C GLY A 400 -18.70 -34.55 -10.05
N MET A 401 -18.91 -33.25 -9.99
CA MET A 401 -17.92 -32.28 -9.49
C MET A 401 -17.43 -32.55 -8.05
N ALA A 402 -18.15 -33.34 -7.25
CA ALA A 402 -17.68 -33.71 -5.91
C ALA A 402 -16.40 -34.55 -5.92
N ASN A 403 -16.08 -35.14 -7.07
CA ASN A 403 -14.91 -35.97 -7.28
C ASN A 403 -13.66 -35.18 -7.66
N ILE A 404 -13.70 -33.84 -7.75
CA ILE A 404 -12.56 -32.98 -8.07
C ILE A 404 -12.13 -32.16 -6.86
N ALA A 405 -10.83 -32.08 -6.64
CA ALA A 405 -10.22 -31.17 -5.66
C ALA A 405 -9.55 -30.01 -6.41
N LEU A 406 -9.61 -28.79 -5.85
CA LEU A 406 -8.95 -27.60 -6.39
C LEU A 406 -7.46 -27.60 -6.09
N THR A 407 -6.76 -28.60 -6.61
CA THR A 407 -5.31 -28.80 -6.48
C THR A 407 -4.80 -29.45 -7.75
N PHE A 408 -3.63 -29.06 -8.23
CA PHE A 408 -2.90 -29.79 -9.27
C PHE A 408 -2.23 -31.05 -8.70
N GLY A 409 -1.94 -31.09 -7.40
CA GLY A 409 -1.52 -32.30 -6.70
C GLY A 409 -0.58 -32.06 -5.52
N GLN A 410 -0.20 -30.81 -5.23
CA GLN A 410 0.64 -30.51 -4.08
C GLN A 410 -0.10 -30.87 -2.78
N ASN A 411 0.54 -31.66 -1.93
CA ASN A 411 -0.05 -32.20 -0.69
C ASN A 411 -1.36 -32.99 -0.90
N HIS A 412 -1.66 -33.39 -2.14
CA HIS A 412 -2.84 -34.20 -2.45
C HIS A 412 -2.55 -35.69 -2.22
N PRO A 413 -3.26 -36.36 -1.30
CA PRO A 413 -2.90 -37.71 -0.88
C PRO A 413 -3.37 -38.81 -1.86
N TYR A 414 -4.34 -38.52 -2.72
CA TYR A 414 -4.95 -39.52 -3.60
C TYR A 414 -4.27 -39.61 -4.96
N GLY A 415 -4.23 -40.81 -5.51
CA GLY A 415 -3.55 -41.14 -6.76
C GLY A 415 -2.11 -41.59 -6.54
N VAL A 416 -1.36 -41.74 -7.63
CA VAL A 416 0.04 -42.11 -7.62
C VAL A 416 0.90 -40.86 -7.73
N ALA A 417 1.53 -40.47 -6.62
CA ALA A 417 2.47 -39.34 -6.54
C ALA A 417 1.94 -38.05 -7.20
N ALA A 418 0.71 -37.63 -6.86
CA ALA A 418 0.02 -36.50 -7.49
C ALA A 418 0.82 -35.19 -7.50
N SER A 419 1.70 -34.96 -6.52
CA SER A 419 2.55 -33.76 -6.43
C SER A 419 3.46 -33.53 -7.64
N ARG A 420 3.72 -34.57 -8.45
CA ARG A 420 4.51 -34.45 -9.69
C ARG A 420 3.84 -33.57 -10.75
N VAL A 421 2.52 -33.39 -10.68
CA VAL A 421 1.78 -32.50 -11.59
C VAL A 421 2.18 -31.05 -11.33
N SER A 422 1.96 -30.58 -10.10
CA SER A 422 2.37 -29.26 -9.62
C SER A 422 3.87 -29.02 -9.85
N THR A 423 4.73 -30.00 -9.53
CA THR A 423 6.19 -29.89 -9.73
C THR A 423 6.57 -29.73 -11.21
N ALA A 424 5.90 -30.43 -12.12
CA ALA A 424 6.17 -30.31 -13.55
C ALA A 424 5.77 -28.93 -14.07
N MET A 425 4.59 -28.44 -13.69
CA MET A 425 4.09 -27.11 -14.06
C MET A 425 5.02 -26.01 -13.54
N SER A 426 5.49 -26.11 -12.29
CA SER A 426 6.40 -25.13 -11.70
C SER A 426 7.78 -25.10 -12.39
N ASN A 427 8.30 -26.26 -12.76
CA ASN A 427 9.57 -26.34 -13.49
C ASN A 427 9.42 -25.75 -14.90
N TYR A 428 8.29 -26.01 -15.56
CA TYR A 428 8.01 -25.50 -16.89
C TYR A 428 7.91 -23.97 -16.91
N VAL A 429 7.17 -23.34 -15.99
CA VAL A 429 7.09 -21.87 -15.93
C VAL A 429 8.45 -21.22 -15.65
N ALA A 430 9.24 -21.79 -14.73
CA ALA A 430 10.57 -21.28 -14.40
C ALA A 430 11.55 -21.38 -15.57
N GLN A 431 11.48 -22.48 -16.32
CA GLN A 431 12.27 -22.68 -17.53
C GLN A 431 11.85 -21.70 -18.64
N THR A 432 10.55 -21.59 -18.90
CA THR A 432 10.01 -20.66 -19.91
C THR A 432 10.41 -19.23 -19.59
N ALA A 433 10.28 -18.79 -18.34
CA ALA A 433 10.72 -17.45 -17.90
C ALA A 433 12.21 -17.22 -18.14
N SER A 434 13.05 -18.24 -17.93
CA SER A 434 14.49 -18.12 -18.21
C SER A 434 14.83 -18.03 -19.69
N SER A 435 14.04 -18.67 -20.55
CA SER A 435 14.20 -18.62 -22.02
C SER A 435 13.56 -17.38 -22.65
N SER A 436 12.52 -16.82 -22.01
CA SER A 436 11.69 -15.72 -22.51
C SER A 436 11.46 -14.66 -21.42
N PRO A 437 12.51 -13.98 -20.93
CA PRO A 437 12.43 -13.08 -19.77
C PRO A 437 11.59 -11.81 -20.01
N SER A 438 11.35 -11.43 -21.26
CA SER A 438 10.46 -10.32 -21.61
C SER A 438 8.96 -10.68 -21.57
N CYS A 439 8.64 -11.98 -21.55
CA CYS A 439 7.27 -12.48 -21.56
C CYS A 439 6.73 -12.78 -20.15
N ILE A 440 7.54 -13.45 -19.31
CA ILE A 440 7.18 -13.76 -17.92
C ILE A 440 8.06 -12.93 -17.00
N THR A 441 7.43 -12.05 -16.21
CA THR A 441 8.14 -11.24 -15.22
C THR A 441 8.40 -12.08 -13.98
N VAL A 442 9.63 -12.02 -13.44
CA VAL A 442 10.02 -12.75 -12.23
C VAL A 442 10.14 -11.77 -11.07
N THR A 443 9.28 -11.93 -10.08
CA THR A 443 9.24 -11.07 -8.89
C THR A 443 9.86 -11.79 -7.69
N ASN A 444 10.71 -11.09 -6.93
CA ASN A 444 11.25 -11.61 -5.68
C ASN A 444 10.21 -11.42 -4.56
N THR A 445 9.76 -12.53 -4.00
CA THR A 445 8.83 -12.63 -2.86
C THR A 445 9.55 -12.79 -1.53
N GLN A 446 10.87 -12.87 -1.52
CA GLN A 446 11.64 -12.90 -0.29
C GLN A 446 11.43 -11.59 0.47
N SER A 447 11.37 -11.69 1.78
CA SER A 447 11.19 -10.56 2.67
C SER A 447 12.03 -10.74 3.92
N TYR A 448 12.45 -9.63 4.52
CA TYR A 448 13.30 -9.62 5.71
C TYR A 448 12.70 -8.79 6.83
N PRO A 449 12.81 -9.24 8.09
CA PRO A 449 12.34 -8.47 9.24
C PRO A 449 13.29 -7.31 9.53
N LEU A 450 12.73 -6.14 9.79
CA LEU A 450 13.38 -4.99 10.40
C LEU A 450 12.85 -4.83 11.83
N THR A 451 13.73 -4.90 12.82
CA THR A 451 13.39 -4.61 14.22
C THR A 451 14.00 -3.28 14.66
N VAL A 452 13.19 -2.45 15.30
CA VAL A 452 13.61 -1.16 15.84
C VAL A 452 13.61 -1.20 17.37
N GLY A 453 14.78 -1.00 17.97
CA GLY A 453 14.96 -0.77 19.39
C GLY A 453 14.88 0.72 19.75
N LYS A 454 14.60 1.02 21.01
CA LYS A 454 14.67 2.38 21.55
C LYS A 454 15.31 2.38 22.93
N THR A 455 16.08 3.42 23.23
CA THR A 455 16.55 3.74 24.58
C THR A 455 16.08 5.16 24.94
N GLY A 456 15.59 5.36 26.17
CA GLY A 456 14.89 6.59 26.55
C GLY A 456 13.47 6.68 25.97
N SER A 457 12.88 7.88 26.00
CA SER A 457 11.48 8.10 25.60
C SER A 457 11.34 8.87 24.28
N GLY A 458 10.59 8.28 23.35
CA GLY A 458 10.34 8.79 22.00
C GLY A 458 9.65 7.74 21.14
N THR A 459 9.32 8.07 19.89
CA THR A 459 8.69 7.19 18.90
C THR A 459 9.52 7.10 17.64
N VAL A 460 9.51 5.94 16.96
CA VAL A 460 10.15 5.77 15.64
C VAL A 460 9.12 5.28 14.63
N THR A 461 9.02 5.92 13.47
CA THR A 461 8.13 5.51 12.37
C THR A 461 8.90 5.17 11.10
N SER A 462 8.33 4.34 10.21
CA SER A 462 8.94 3.98 8.92
C SER A 462 8.19 4.46 7.68
N ASN A 463 8.91 4.55 6.55
CA ASN A 463 8.38 4.61 5.19
C ASN A 463 9.18 3.65 4.28
N PRO A 464 8.59 2.61 3.64
CA PRO A 464 7.17 2.22 3.68
C PRO A 464 6.63 2.01 5.10
N ALA A 465 5.35 2.30 5.30
CA ALA A 465 4.72 2.22 6.61
C ALA A 465 4.71 0.77 7.13
N GLY A 466 4.93 0.60 8.43
CA GLY A 466 4.84 -0.69 9.12
C GLY A 466 5.48 -0.68 10.51
N ILE A 467 6.51 0.13 10.73
CA ILE A 467 7.05 0.39 12.08
C ILE A 467 6.41 1.66 12.64
N ASN A 468 5.86 1.54 13.85
CA ASN A 468 5.49 2.65 14.72
C ASN A 468 5.94 2.30 16.15
N CYS A 469 7.26 2.34 16.33
CA CYS A 469 7.92 1.83 17.51
C CYS A 469 7.63 2.76 18.67
N GLY A 470 6.66 2.29 19.45
CA GLY A 470 5.88 2.89 20.52
C GLY A 470 4.96 1.79 21.05
N SER A 471 4.29 1.10 20.12
CA SER A 471 3.61 -0.19 20.36
C SER A 471 4.03 -1.29 19.37
N ASP A 472 4.51 -0.95 18.16
CA ASP A 472 4.95 -1.91 17.14
C ASP A 472 6.34 -1.59 16.59
N CYS A 473 7.30 -2.47 16.88
CA CYS A 473 8.71 -2.26 16.62
C CYS A 473 9.31 -3.26 15.62
N THR A 474 8.50 -4.14 15.01
CA THR A 474 9.01 -5.16 14.09
C THR A 474 8.10 -5.30 12.88
N GLU A 475 8.66 -5.16 11.69
CA GLU A 475 7.93 -5.34 10.43
C GLU A 475 8.77 -6.10 9.41
N THR A 476 8.12 -6.84 8.51
CA THR A 476 8.75 -7.54 7.39
C THR A 476 8.61 -6.73 6.10
N TYR A 477 9.73 -6.48 5.43
CA TYR A 477 9.77 -5.72 4.18
C TYR A 477 10.29 -6.61 3.03
N PRO A 478 9.83 -6.40 1.78
CA PRO A 478 10.36 -7.12 0.63
C PRO A 478 11.87 -6.96 0.48
N ALA A 479 12.52 -8.01 -0.01
CA ALA A 479 13.95 -8.00 -0.30
C ALA A 479 14.28 -6.90 -1.32
N GLY A 480 15.30 -6.09 -1.04
CA GLY A 480 15.69 -4.93 -1.85
C GLY A 480 14.92 -3.65 -1.56
N ALA A 481 13.92 -3.66 -0.68
CA ALA A 481 13.24 -2.44 -0.23
C ALA A 481 14.19 -1.52 0.53
N THR A 482 14.00 -0.20 0.38
CA THR A 482 14.67 0.81 1.21
C THR A 482 13.66 1.37 2.21
N VAL A 483 13.91 1.23 3.51
CA VAL A 483 13.05 1.69 4.60
C VAL A 483 13.65 2.91 5.28
N ALA A 484 12.98 4.06 5.16
CA ALA A 484 13.35 5.28 5.88
C ALA A 484 12.76 5.29 7.29
N LEU A 485 13.57 5.53 8.32
CA LEU A 485 13.14 5.65 9.72
C LEU A 485 13.23 7.10 10.21
N ALA A 486 12.21 7.53 10.94
CA ALA A 486 12.13 8.85 11.57
C ALA A 486 11.91 8.73 13.08
N ALA A 487 12.75 9.39 13.87
CA ALA A 487 12.64 9.42 15.34
C ALA A 487 12.02 10.75 15.82
N VAL A 488 11.14 10.67 16.80
CA VAL A 488 10.48 11.83 17.45
C VAL A 488 10.64 11.67 18.97
N PRO A 489 11.40 12.55 19.65
CA PRO A 489 11.54 12.50 21.11
C PRO A 489 10.22 12.75 21.84
N ALA A 490 10.06 12.18 23.03
CA ALA A 490 8.96 12.54 23.92
C ALA A 490 9.28 13.84 24.70
N GLY A 491 8.27 14.41 25.36
CA GLY A 491 8.45 15.56 26.27
C GLY A 491 9.53 15.27 27.32
N GLY A 492 10.45 16.21 27.52
CA GLY A 492 11.61 16.04 28.40
C GLY A 492 12.77 15.21 27.83
N PHE A 493 12.75 14.82 26.55
CA PHE A 493 13.81 14.05 25.90
C PHE A 493 14.29 14.69 24.58
N THR A 494 15.52 14.39 24.17
CA THR A 494 16.10 14.76 22.87
C THR A 494 16.66 13.55 22.14
N PHE A 495 16.69 13.60 20.80
CA PHE A 495 17.22 12.50 20.00
C PHE A 495 18.76 12.55 19.98
N ALA A 496 19.39 11.49 20.46
CA ALA A 496 20.84 11.38 20.57
C ALA A 496 21.49 10.70 19.35
N GLY A 497 20.74 9.87 18.61
CA GLY A 497 21.22 9.25 17.38
C GLY A 497 20.76 7.80 17.16
N TRP A 498 21.15 7.28 16.00
CA TRP A 498 20.93 5.91 15.55
C TRP A 498 22.13 5.00 15.83
N SER A 499 21.87 3.72 16.03
CA SER A 499 22.85 2.64 16.02
C SER A 499 22.30 1.36 15.36
N GLY A 500 23.15 0.37 15.09
CA GLY A 500 22.79 -0.86 14.37
C GLY A 500 22.97 -0.70 12.86
N ALA A 501 21.90 -0.94 12.08
CA ALA A 501 21.92 -0.77 10.62
C ALA A 501 21.95 0.71 10.17
N CYS A 502 21.81 1.65 11.10
CA CYS A 502 21.99 3.09 10.89
C CYS A 502 22.98 3.66 11.92
N SER A 503 23.54 4.84 11.62
CA SER A 503 24.44 5.56 12.54
C SER A 503 24.28 7.08 12.45
N GLY A 504 24.71 7.79 13.49
CA GLY A 504 24.69 9.26 13.55
C GLY A 504 23.32 9.85 13.90
N THR A 505 23.18 11.17 13.75
CA THR A 505 21.97 11.93 14.13
C THR A 505 21.12 12.38 12.94
N GLY A 506 21.49 11.99 11.71
CA GLY A 506 20.78 12.32 10.47
C GLY A 506 19.60 11.39 10.15
N SER A 507 19.11 11.45 8.92
CA SER A 507 18.08 10.53 8.41
C SER A 507 18.58 9.09 8.38
N CYS A 508 17.79 8.14 8.85
CA CYS A 508 18.11 6.71 8.79
C CYS A 508 17.39 6.06 7.61
N SER A 509 18.13 5.37 6.74
CA SER A 509 17.61 4.65 5.57
C SER A 509 18.24 3.26 5.53
N VAL A 510 17.41 2.22 5.60
CA VAL A 510 17.82 0.82 5.75
C VAL A 510 17.50 0.05 4.48
N ALA A 511 18.50 -0.57 3.85
CA ALA A 511 18.29 -1.51 2.76
C ALA A 511 17.96 -2.91 3.31
N MET A 512 16.87 -3.51 2.83
CA MET A 512 16.34 -4.79 3.31
C MET A 512 16.84 -5.94 2.44
N ASP A 513 18.11 -6.27 2.59
CA ASP A 513 18.81 -7.39 1.93
C ASP A 513 19.02 -8.60 2.86
N ALA A 514 18.75 -8.42 4.15
CA ALA A 514 18.79 -9.41 5.22
C ALA A 514 17.92 -8.91 6.38
N ALA A 515 17.75 -9.71 7.44
CA ALA A 515 17.18 -9.22 8.69
C ALA A 515 18.03 -8.07 9.25
N ARG A 516 17.39 -6.95 9.60
CA ARG A 516 18.07 -5.73 10.07
C ARG A 516 17.57 -5.31 11.46
N ASN A 517 18.47 -4.72 12.24
CA ASN A 517 18.16 -4.14 13.54
C ASN A 517 18.66 -2.68 13.60
N VAL A 518 17.82 -1.75 14.02
CA VAL A 518 18.19 -0.34 14.25
C VAL A 518 17.79 0.05 15.67
N THR A 519 18.59 0.87 16.36
CA THR A 519 18.20 1.43 17.67
C THR A 519 18.21 2.95 17.62
N ALA A 520 17.15 3.59 18.12
CA ALA A 520 17.06 5.03 18.36
C ALA A 520 17.35 5.35 19.83
N THR A 521 18.26 6.29 20.09
CA THR A 521 18.57 6.73 21.45
C THR A 521 17.98 8.10 21.74
N PHE A 522 17.29 8.23 22.88
CA PHE A 522 16.72 9.47 23.40
C PHE A 522 17.29 9.77 24.79
N ASN A 523 17.81 10.97 25.00
CA ASN A 523 18.38 11.39 26.28
C ASN A 523 17.43 12.36 26.99
N ALA A 524 17.30 12.25 28.31
CA ALA A 524 16.53 13.21 29.09
C ALA A 524 17.19 14.61 29.04
N VAL A 525 16.38 15.65 28.88
CA VAL A 525 16.81 17.05 28.99
C VAL A 525 17.18 17.33 30.45
N ASN A 526 18.33 17.94 30.71
CA ASN A 526 18.78 18.26 32.06
C ASN A 526 18.02 19.47 32.63
N PRO A 527 17.16 19.31 33.66
CA PRO A 527 16.35 20.41 34.21
C PRO A 527 17.18 21.56 34.79
N ALA A 528 18.40 21.28 35.26
CA ALA A 528 19.29 22.30 35.82
C ALA A 528 19.85 23.25 34.73
N ALA A 529 20.12 22.71 33.53
CA ALA A 529 20.61 23.51 32.40
C ALA A 529 19.53 24.47 31.88
N GLU A 530 18.28 23.99 31.84
CA GLU A 530 17.11 24.81 31.48
C GLU A 530 16.90 25.96 32.46
N GLN A 531 16.85 25.68 33.77
CA GLN A 531 16.66 26.69 34.80
C GLN A 531 17.79 27.75 34.79
N ALA A 532 19.04 27.32 34.62
CA ALA A 532 20.18 28.23 34.54
C ALA A 532 20.07 29.19 33.34
N LEU A 533 19.59 28.70 32.20
CA LEU A 533 19.40 29.51 31.00
C LEU A 533 18.27 30.53 31.15
N ILE A 534 17.12 30.11 31.69
CA ILE A 534 16.01 31.03 32.00
C ILE A 534 16.49 32.13 32.94
N THR A 535 17.18 31.74 34.02
CA THR A 535 17.72 32.69 35.02
C THR A 535 18.66 33.70 34.35
N ARG A 536 19.51 33.26 33.43
CA ARG A 536 20.40 34.15 32.69
C ARG A 536 19.64 35.15 31.82
N TYR A 537 18.57 34.74 31.15
CA TYR A 537 17.77 35.66 30.33
C TYR A 537 17.13 36.77 31.17
N TYR A 538 16.60 36.42 32.35
CA TYR A 538 16.11 37.41 33.32
C TYR A 538 17.22 38.37 33.78
N GLN A 539 18.40 37.85 34.10
CA GLN A 539 19.50 38.67 34.59
C GLN A 539 20.09 39.57 33.50
N ALA A 540 20.38 39.02 32.32
CA ALA A 540 20.99 39.75 31.21
C ALA A 540 20.04 40.81 30.62
N ILE A 541 18.75 40.51 30.51
CA ILE A 541 17.79 41.43 29.89
C ILE A 541 17.15 42.33 30.95
N LEU A 542 16.53 41.75 31.97
CA LEU A 542 15.73 42.49 32.95
C LEU A 542 16.56 42.99 34.15
N GLY A 543 17.77 42.47 34.38
CA GLY A 543 18.65 42.88 35.47
C GLY A 543 18.27 42.31 36.84
N ARG A 544 17.47 41.23 36.87
CA ARG A 544 17.02 40.56 38.10
C ARG A 544 16.91 39.06 37.89
N SER A 545 16.78 38.30 38.97
CA SER A 545 16.41 36.88 38.89
C SER A 545 14.89 36.73 38.64
N PRO A 546 14.44 35.60 38.04
CA PRO A 546 13.02 35.32 37.94
C PRO A 546 12.40 35.11 39.33
N ASP A 547 11.16 35.56 39.50
CA ASP A 547 10.32 35.07 40.59
C ASP A 547 9.83 33.64 40.29
N SER A 548 9.22 32.98 41.28
CA SER A 548 8.76 31.59 41.15
C SER A 548 7.73 31.40 40.04
N SER A 549 6.87 32.40 39.80
CA SER A 549 5.82 32.32 38.78
C SER A 549 6.40 32.50 37.38
N GLY A 550 7.34 33.44 37.21
CA GLY A 550 8.04 33.66 35.96
C GLY A 550 8.90 32.46 35.55
N LEU A 551 9.64 31.87 36.49
CA LEU A 551 10.40 30.65 36.23
C LEU A 551 9.48 29.49 35.81
N ALA A 552 8.41 29.24 36.58
CA ALA A 552 7.46 28.17 36.28
C ALA A 552 6.74 28.36 34.94
N PHE A 553 6.40 29.60 34.58
CA PHE A 553 5.78 29.92 33.29
C PHE A 553 6.67 29.49 32.13
N TRP A 554 7.96 29.86 32.14
CA TRP A 554 8.86 29.54 31.04
C TRP A 554 9.23 28.06 30.97
N GLN A 555 9.35 27.39 32.12
CA GLN A 555 9.52 25.93 32.15
C GLN A 555 8.31 25.22 31.52
N GLY A 556 7.08 25.67 31.85
CA GLY A 556 5.87 25.14 31.23
C GLY A 556 5.80 25.37 29.71
N GLU A 557 6.25 26.54 29.23
CA GLU A 557 6.30 26.81 27.79
C GLU A 557 7.33 25.94 27.04
N ILE A 558 8.46 25.63 27.68
CA ILE A 558 9.47 24.73 27.14
C ILE A 558 8.96 23.29 27.11
N GLU A 559 8.40 22.80 28.22
CA GLU A 559 7.80 21.47 28.30
C GLU A 559 6.70 21.30 27.24
N ARG A 560 5.81 22.29 27.14
CA ARG A 560 4.75 22.28 26.13
C ARG A 560 5.31 22.28 24.71
N SER A 561 6.36 23.06 24.43
CA SER A 561 7.03 23.05 23.13
C SER A 561 7.57 21.65 22.80
N GLN A 562 8.22 20.97 23.77
CA GLN A 562 8.70 19.61 23.60
C GLN A 562 7.55 18.63 23.34
N THR A 563 6.45 18.72 24.09
CA THR A 563 5.28 17.84 23.89
C THR A 563 4.64 18.01 22.51
N LEU A 564 4.79 19.18 21.91
CA LEU A 564 4.32 19.49 20.56
C LEU A 564 5.32 19.13 19.46
N GLY A 565 6.50 18.60 19.81
CA GLY A 565 7.60 18.34 18.86
C GLY A 565 8.23 19.61 18.29
N VAL A 566 8.09 20.73 18.99
CA VAL A 566 8.68 22.02 18.64
C VAL A 566 10.08 22.12 19.25
N ASP A 567 11.00 22.59 18.43
CA ASP A 567 12.37 22.90 18.81
C ASP A 567 12.39 23.83 20.04
N VAL A 568 13.00 23.35 21.12
CA VAL A 568 13.11 24.04 22.41
C VAL A 568 13.70 25.44 22.26
N GLN A 569 14.56 25.64 21.26
CA GLN A 569 15.19 26.94 20.98
C GLN A 569 14.15 28.03 20.68
N GLU A 570 12.98 27.65 20.16
CA GLU A 570 11.93 28.59 19.81
C GLU A 570 11.31 29.25 21.05
N ALA A 571 11.24 28.54 22.18
CA ALA A 571 10.77 29.11 23.44
C ALA A 571 11.71 30.22 23.93
N PHE A 572 13.03 29.99 23.86
CA PHE A 572 14.02 31.00 24.23
C PHE A 572 14.02 32.19 23.27
N ARG A 573 13.76 31.98 21.98
CA ARG A 573 13.62 33.08 21.02
C ARG A 573 12.42 33.98 21.35
N VAL A 574 11.28 33.37 21.68
CA VAL A 574 10.09 34.11 22.11
C VAL A 574 10.33 34.81 23.44
N MET A 575 10.98 34.17 24.41
CA MET A 575 11.34 34.78 25.69
C MET A 575 12.16 36.04 25.52
N ALA A 576 13.24 35.99 24.73
CA ALA A 576 14.05 37.17 24.45
C ALA A 576 13.23 38.24 23.72
N GLY A 577 12.45 37.86 22.72
CA GLY A 577 11.56 38.78 21.99
C GLY A 577 10.58 39.51 22.93
N GLN A 578 9.99 38.80 23.89
CA GLN A 578 9.10 39.39 24.89
C GLN A 578 9.84 40.27 25.90
N PHE A 579 11.02 39.86 26.37
CA PHE A 579 11.76 40.62 27.39
C PHE A 579 12.33 41.91 26.82
N PHE A 580 13.00 41.88 25.67
CA PHE A 580 13.59 43.07 25.04
C PHE A 580 12.54 44.10 24.58
N THR A 581 11.28 43.67 24.42
CA THR A 581 10.17 44.56 24.05
C THR A 581 9.21 44.85 25.22
N SER A 582 9.50 44.33 26.40
CA SER A 582 8.67 44.52 27.58
C SER A 582 8.71 45.98 28.09
N PRO A 583 7.63 46.48 28.70
CA PRO A 583 7.65 47.78 29.39
C PRO A 583 8.78 47.87 30.42
N GLU A 584 9.09 46.77 31.10
CA GLU A 584 10.18 46.67 32.09
C GLU A 584 11.54 46.98 31.44
N TYR A 585 11.89 46.31 30.34
CA TYR A 585 13.16 46.57 29.65
C TYR A 585 13.20 47.98 29.04
N LEU A 586 12.11 48.38 28.37
CA LEU A 586 12.03 49.69 27.72
C LEU A 586 12.15 50.85 28.71
N SER A 587 11.65 50.68 29.94
CA SER A 587 11.76 51.70 31.00
C SER A 587 13.20 51.99 31.45
N ARG A 588 14.14 51.06 31.21
CA ARG A 588 15.57 51.23 31.52
C ARG A 588 16.28 52.21 30.59
N ASN A 589 15.65 52.58 29.47
CA ASN A 589 16.19 53.51 28.47
C ASN A 589 17.66 53.23 28.09
N THR A 590 17.96 51.96 27.80
CA THR A 590 19.34 51.50 27.54
C THR A 590 19.96 52.23 26.36
N SER A 591 21.27 52.51 26.41
CA SER A 591 22.00 53.03 25.24
C SER A 591 22.11 51.96 24.14
N GLY A 592 22.49 52.35 22.92
CA GLY A 592 22.79 51.38 21.85
C GLY A 592 23.83 50.36 22.28
N THR A 593 24.92 50.84 22.90
CA THR A 593 25.99 50.00 23.43
C THR A 593 25.48 49.02 24.48
N GLN A 594 24.70 49.47 25.47
CA GLN A 594 24.16 48.59 26.49
C GLN A 594 23.22 47.54 25.89
N TYR A 595 22.36 47.93 24.95
CA TYR A 595 21.48 47.00 24.24
C TYR A 595 22.27 45.89 23.54
N ILE A 596 23.38 46.21 22.85
CA ILE A 596 24.24 45.21 22.22
C ILE A 596 24.91 44.31 23.27
N THR A 597 25.42 44.86 24.36
CA THR A 597 26.00 44.06 25.46
C THR A 597 24.97 43.07 26.02
N ASP A 598 23.73 43.53 26.27
CA ASP A 598 22.64 42.69 26.77
C ASP A 598 22.35 41.52 25.80
N LEU A 599 22.40 41.76 24.47
CA LEU A 599 22.23 40.70 23.46
C LEU A 599 23.35 39.65 23.54
N TYR A 600 24.62 40.08 23.63
CA TYR A 600 25.76 39.15 23.71
C TYR A 600 25.73 38.31 24.99
N HIS A 601 25.38 38.91 26.14
CA HIS A 601 25.20 38.17 27.40
C HIS A 601 24.05 37.17 27.31
N THR A 602 22.93 37.55 26.70
CA THR A 602 21.75 36.70 26.55
C THR A 602 22.05 35.47 25.70
N PHE A 603 22.51 35.69 24.46
CA PHE A 603 22.58 34.64 23.44
C PHE A 603 23.88 33.83 23.49
N PHE A 604 24.98 34.43 23.95
CA PHE A 604 26.31 33.83 23.86
C PHE A 604 27.04 33.73 25.20
N ASN A 605 26.46 34.29 26.27
CA ASN A 605 27.06 34.27 27.61
C ASN A 605 28.51 34.82 27.64
N ARG A 606 28.78 35.88 26.89
CA ARG A 606 30.09 36.53 26.80
C ARG A 606 29.96 38.01 26.48
N GLU A 607 31.01 38.79 26.73
CA GLU A 607 31.11 40.17 26.23
C GLU A 607 31.22 40.21 24.69
N PRO A 608 30.74 41.29 24.05
CA PRO A 608 31.05 41.54 22.66
C PRO A 608 32.54 41.82 22.48
N ASP A 609 33.14 41.28 21.42
CA ASP A 609 34.45 41.73 20.98
C ASP A 609 34.37 43.15 20.38
N SER A 610 35.52 43.82 20.27
CA SER A 610 35.58 45.22 19.81
C SER A 610 35.04 45.41 18.38
N GLY A 611 35.22 44.42 17.51
CA GLY A 611 34.74 44.45 16.13
C GLY A 611 33.21 44.30 16.07
N GLY A 612 32.68 43.28 16.74
CA GLY A 612 31.24 43.03 16.83
C GLY A 612 30.48 44.20 17.46
N LEU A 613 30.99 44.75 18.57
CA LEU A 613 30.38 45.92 19.22
C LEU A 613 30.34 47.15 18.31
N SER A 614 31.45 47.42 17.61
CA SER A 614 31.55 48.52 16.66
C SER A 614 30.57 48.36 15.49
N TYR A 615 30.51 47.18 14.90
CA TYR A 615 29.61 46.87 13.79
C TYR A 615 28.14 47.11 14.16
N TRP A 616 27.67 46.53 15.28
CA TRP A 616 26.26 46.64 15.66
C TRP A 616 25.87 48.06 16.10
N ASN A 617 26.75 48.77 16.81
CA ASN A 617 26.52 50.19 17.12
C ASN A 617 26.46 51.02 15.83
N GLY A 618 27.29 50.72 14.82
CA GLY A 618 27.20 51.33 13.50
C GLY A 618 25.85 51.08 12.81
N GLN A 619 25.32 49.86 12.89
CA GLN A 619 23.98 49.54 12.35
C GLN A 619 22.87 50.32 13.04
N LEU A 620 22.92 50.42 14.38
CA LEU A 620 21.94 51.21 15.15
C LEU A 620 22.04 52.71 14.81
N ALA A 621 23.26 53.25 14.70
CA ALA A 621 23.50 54.64 14.33
C ALA A 621 23.02 54.95 12.90
N ALA A 622 23.11 53.99 11.98
CA ALA A 622 22.58 54.09 10.63
C ALA A 622 21.04 54.01 10.55
N GLY A 623 20.35 53.76 11.68
CA GLY A 623 18.89 53.72 11.75
C GLY A 623 18.29 52.33 11.66
N SER A 624 19.10 51.27 11.84
CA SER A 624 18.57 49.91 11.96
C SER A 624 17.71 49.78 13.23
N PRO A 625 16.47 49.27 13.13
CA PRO A 625 15.65 49.02 14.30
C PRO A 625 16.31 48.00 15.24
N ARG A 626 16.18 48.21 16.56
CA ARG A 626 16.66 47.26 17.57
C ARG A 626 16.11 45.85 17.35
N SER A 627 14.86 45.72 16.92
CA SER A 627 14.24 44.42 16.60
C SER A 627 14.96 43.69 15.47
N LEU A 628 15.40 44.41 14.43
CA LEU A 628 16.12 43.81 13.32
C LEU A 628 17.49 43.30 13.76
N VAL A 629 18.19 44.04 14.61
CA VAL A 629 19.44 43.61 15.24
C VAL A 629 19.21 42.38 16.12
N LEU A 630 18.16 42.37 16.96
CA LEU A 630 17.80 41.19 17.76
C LEU A 630 17.60 39.94 16.89
N PHE A 631 16.94 40.07 15.73
CA PHE A 631 16.71 38.93 14.83
C PHE A 631 18.01 38.34 14.28
N HIS A 632 19.05 39.15 14.06
CA HIS A 632 20.38 38.63 13.69
C HIS A 632 20.96 37.69 14.75
N PHE A 633 20.79 38.02 16.04
CA PHE A 633 21.25 37.16 17.13
C PHE A 633 20.39 35.91 17.27
N LEU A 634 19.06 36.05 17.26
CA LEU A 634 18.10 34.95 17.41
C LEU A 634 18.27 33.85 16.37
N PHE A 635 18.67 34.20 15.15
CA PHE A 635 18.85 33.27 14.04
C PHE A 635 20.31 33.05 13.65
N SER A 636 21.24 33.52 14.48
CA SER A 636 22.66 33.28 14.25
C SER A 636 22.98 31.77 14.33
N PRO A 637 23.88 31.28 13.47
CA PRO A 637 24.44 29.93 13.61
C PRO A 637 25.16 29.73 14.96
N GLU A 638 25.74 30.78 15.53
CA GLU A 638 26.35 30.76 16.86
C GLU A 638 25.32 30.42 17.94
N PHE A 639 24.14 31.07 17.93
CA PHE A 639 23.09 30.79 18.90
C PHE A 639 22.55 29.36 18.74
N ALA A 640 22.32 28.93 17.50
CA ALA A 640 21.87 27.56 17.22
C ALA A 640 22.87 26.52 17.75
N SER A 641 24.17 26.74 17.53
CA SER A 641 25.24 25.86 18.03
C SER A 641 25.32 25.86 19.55
N TYR A 642 25.20 27.04 20.17
CA TYR A 642 25.18 27.17 21.63
C TYR A 642 24.02 26.38 22.25
N MET A 643 22.82 26.51 21.69
CA MET A 643 21.64 25.78 22.17
C MET A 643 21.74 24.28 21.92
N GLN A 644 22.30 23.86 20.78
CA GLN A 644 22.56 22.45 20.50
C GLN A 644 23.55 21.84 21.51
N GLY A 645 24.53 22.60 21.97
CA GLY A 645 25.44 22.17 23.04
C GLY A 645 24.74 21.93 24.38
N LEU A 646 23.71 22.71 24.69
CA LEU A 646 22.96 22.61 25.95
C LEU A 646 21.86 21.53 25.92
N PHE A 647 21.13 21.45 24.82
CA PHE A 647 19.91 20.64 24.72
C PHE A 647 20.01 19.52 23.67
N GLY A 648 21.13 19.36 22.98
CA GLY A 648 21.28 18.40 21.89
C GLY A 648 20.55 18.86 20.62
N ASN A 649 20.45 17.95 19.64
CA ASN A 649 19.73 18.26 18.41
C ASN A 649 18.23 18.31 18.69
N THR A 650 17.67 19.51 18.55
CA THR A 650 16.27 19.85 18.82
C THR A 650 15.52 20.22 17.54
N ALA A 651 16.11 19.95 16.37
CA ALA A 651 15.55 20.38 15.10
C ALA A 651 14.16 19.79 14.84
N SER A 652 13.21 20.66 14.52
CA SER A 652 11.87 20.26 14.09
C SER A 652 11.80 20.09 12.58
N ARG A 653 10.72 19.44 12.12
CA ARG A 653 10.36 19.42 10.69
C ARG A 653 10.01 20.83 10.19
N GLY A 654 10.15 21.03 8.89
CA GLY A 654 9.96 22.34 8.27
C GLY A 654 8.55 22.90 8.50
N GLU A 655 7.52 22.06 8.45
CA GLU A 655 6.13 22.50 8.67
C GLU A 655 5.86 22.94 10.10
N VAL A 656 6.57 22.35 11.08
CA VAL A 656 6.50 22.77 12.49
C VAL A 656 7.07 24.19 12.62
N TYR A 657 8.22 24.45 12.00
CA TYR A 657 8.79 25.80 11.99
C TYR A 657 7.87 26.81 11.30
N ALA A 658 7.18 26.45 10.22
CA ALA A 658 6.26 27.36 9.53
C ALA A 658 5.13 27.84 10.44
N VAL A 659 4.53 26.96 11.24
CA VAL A 659 3.48 27.34 12.20
C VAL A 659 4.07 28.26 13.28
N ILE A 660 5.20 27.87 13.87
CA ILE A 660 5.84 28.63 14.96
C ILE A 660 6.27 30.02 14.49
N ASP A 661 6.78 30.14 13.26
CA ASP A 661 7.21 31.40 12.70
C ASP A 661 6.07 32.41 12.60
N PHE A 662 4.84 31.97 12.29
CA PHE A 662 3.69 32.88 12.23
C PHE A 662 3.26 33.36 13.62
N TYR A 663 3.23 32.48 14.62
CA TYR A 663 2.95 32.88 16.00
C TYR A 663 4.02 33.83 16.55
N ARG A 664 5.29 33.48 16.38
CA ARG A 664 6.40 34.29 16.87
C ARG A 664 6.53 35.61 16.10
N GLY A 665 6.49 35.56 14.78
CA GLY A 665 6.70 36.70 13.91
C GLY A 665 5.55 37.71 13.93
N PHE A 666 4.29 37.26 13.93
CA PHE A 666 3.15 38.17 13.96
C PHE A 666 2.69 38.48 15.39
N LEU A 667 2.63 37.48 16.27
CA LEU A 667 1.99 37.63 17.59
C LEU A 667 3.00 37.78 18.74
N ASN A 668 4.30 37.57 18.50
CA ASN A 668 5.36 37.62 19.53
C ASN A 668 5.09 36.68 20.72
N ARG A 669 4.58 35.49 20.45
CA ARG A 669 4.36 34.43 21.44
C ARG A 669 4.46 33.05 20.81
N LEU A 670 4.52 32.02 21.64
CA LEU A 670 4.30 30.65 21.21
C LEU A 670 2.78 30.36 21.01
N PRO A 671 2.42 29.40 20.14
CA PRO A 671 1.04 28.93 20.04
C PRO A 671 0.62 28.19 21.29
N ASP A 672 -0.66 28.17 21.64
CA ASP A 672 -1.20 27.12 22.54
C ASP A 672 -1.31 25.78 21.80
N THR A 673 -1.54 24.70 22.55
CA THR A 673 -1.62 23.32 22.02
C THR A 673 -2.68 23.16 20.92
N ASN A 674 -3.87 23.75 21.10
CA ASN A 674 -4.97 23.59 20.16
C ASN A 674 -4.71 24.38 18.87
N GLY A 675 -4.25 25.62 19.01
CA GLY A 675 -3.86 26.46 17.89
C GLY A 675 -2.74 25.80 17.07
N PHE A 676 -1.68 25.32 17.72
CA PHE A 676 -0.58 24.64 17.05
C PHE A 676 -1.07 23.42 16.25
N ASN A 677 -1.82 22.52 16.88
CA ASN A 677 -2.32 21.31 16.23
C ASN A 677 -3.24 21.61 15.05
N TYR A 678 -4.09 22.63 15.17
CA TYR A 678 -4.98 23.07 14.10
C TYR A 678 -4.20 23.50 12.85
N TRP A 679 -3.22 24.39 13.00
CA TRP A 679 -2.43 24.87 11.85
C TRP A 679 -1.50 23.80 11.30
N LEU A 680 -0.87 23.01 12.18
CA LEU A 680 0.02 21.93 11.77
C LEU A 680 -0.72 20.88 10.94
N GLY A 681 -1.95 20.52 11.33
CA GLY A 681 -2.79 19.60 10.56
C GLY A 681 -3.06 20.10 9.14
N ARG A 682 -3.38 21.38 8.98
CA ARG A 682 -3.58 21.99 7.65
C ARG A 682 -2.32 21.97 6.80
N PHE A 683 -1.17 22.30 7.39
CA PHE A 683 0.12 22.22 6.69
C PHE A 683 0.46 20.80 6.24
N ARG A 684 0.18 19.78 7.07
CA ARG A 684 0.41 18.37 6.72
C ARG A 684 -0.47 17.90 5.57
N VAL A 685 -1.74 18.29 5.56
CA VAL A 685 -2.64 18.02 4.42
C VAL A 685 -2.09 18.66 3.13
N ALA A 686 -1.67 19.93 3.20
CA ALA A 686 -1.08 20.64 2.06
C ALA A 686 0.25 20.01 1.60
N GLN A 687 1.11 19.56 2.53
CA GLN A 687 2.37 18.88 2.24
C GLN A 687 2.13 17.61 1.39
N CYS A 688 1.06 16.87 1.68
CA CYS A 688 0.66 15.69 0.93
C CYS A 688 0.09 15.97 -0.47
N GLN A 689 -0.21 17.24 -0.78
CA GLN A 689 -0.73 17.69 -2.07
C GLN A 689 0.35 18.38 -2.93
N GLY A 690 1.56 18.59 -2.38
CA GLY A 690 2.71 19.15 -3.09
C GLY A 690 2.93 20.66 -2.88
N ALA A 691 3.99 21.19 -3.51
CA ALA A 691 4.50 22.54 -3.25
C ALA A 691 3.44 23.64 -3.44
N THR A 692 2.63 23.56 -4.50
CA THR A 692 1.58 24.55 -4.79
C THR A 692 0.56 24.65 -3.66
N ALA A 693 0.16 23.52 -3.08
CA ALA A 693 -0.78 23.50 -1.97
C ALA A 693 -0.15 24.10 -0.70
N VAL A 694 1.12 23.80 -0.41
CA VAL A 694 1.83 24.39 0.73
C VAL A 694 1.95 25.91 0.60
N VAL A 695 2.29 26.42 -0.59
CA VAL A 695 2.35 27.88 -0.83
C VAL A 695 0.98 28.52 -0.64
N ALA A 696 -0.09 27.90 -1.15
CA ALA A 696 -1.46 28.39 -0.96
C ALA A 696 -1.86 28.41 0.52
N GLU A 697 -1.43 27.40 1.28
CA GLU A 697 -1.72 27.27 2.71
C GLU A 697 -0.97 28.32 3.54
N VAL A 698 0.33 28.54 3.27
CA VAL A 698 1.12 29.67 3.83
C VAL A 698 0.41 31.00 3.58
N ASP A 699 -0.04 31.22 2.35
CA ASP A 699 -0.72 32.44 1.94
C ASP A 699 -2.04 32.63 2.68
N ALA A 700 -2.82 31.56 2.85
CA ALA A 700 -4.06 31.56 3.62
C ALA A 700 -3.84 31.83 5.11
N ILE A 701 -2.91 31.11 5.75
CA ILE A 701 -2.66 31.22 7.19
C ILE A 701 -2.10 32.60 7.54
N SER A 702 -1.08 33.07 6.81
CA SER A 702 -0.47 34.38 7.10
C SER A 702 -1.46 35.54 6.97
N ARG A 703 -2.43 35.46 6.04
CA ARG A 703 -3.55 36.41 5.98
C ARG A 703 -4.43 36.35 7.23
N GLN A 704 -4.78 35.16 7.71
CA GLN A 704 -5.63 34.99 8.89
C GLN A 704 -4.96 35.54 10.16
N PHE A 705 -3.65 35.35 10.32
CA PHE A 705 -2.89 35.95 11.43
C PHE A 705 -2.91 37.48 11.39
N LEU A 706 -2.63 38.07 10.22
CA LEU A 706 -2.59 39.53 10.06
C LEU A 706 -3.97 40.18 10.18
N ALA A 707 -5.04 39.45 9.87
CA ALA A 707 -6.42 39.90 10.04
C ALA A 707 -6.95 39.71 11.47
N SER A 708 -6.24 38.98 12.33
CA SER A 708 -6.70 38.69 13.69
C SER A 708 -6.79 39.95 14.55
N ALA A 709 -7.73 39.95 15.50
CA ALA A 709 -7.83 41.01 16.52
C ALA A 709 -6.51 41.14 17.30
N GLU A 710 -5.85 40.01 17.58
CA GLU A 710 -4.58 39.98 18.30
C GLU A 710 -3.48 40.76 17.56
N TYR A 711 -3.33 40.57 16.24
CA TYR A 711 -2.34 41.31 15.46
C TYR A 711 -2.72 42.79 15.29
N THR A 712 -3.96 43.06 14.92
CA THR A 712 -4.44 44.44 14.63
C THR A 712 -4.38 45.34 15.87
N ASN A 713 -4.63 44.80 17.06
CA ASN A 713 -4.51 45.52 18.33
C ASN A 713 -3.08 45.98 18.66
N ARG A 714 -2.06 45.40 18.02
CA ARG A 714 -0.65 45.82 18.20
C ARG A 714 -0.32 47.12 17.47
N ARG A 715 -1.20 47.61 16.58
CA ARG A 715 -1.05 48.91 15.86
C ARG A 715 0.33 49.11 15.22
N ARG A 716 0.82 48.08 14.53
CA ARG A 716 2.18 48.06 13.95
C ARG A 716 2.37 49.14 12.90
N SER A 717 3.45 49.92 13.00
CA SER A 717 3.89 50.84 11.94
C SER A 717 4.33 50.09 10.67
N ASN A 718 4.64 50.81 9.58
CA ASN A 718 5.17 50.16 8.37
C ASN A 718 6.54 49.52 8.62
N ARG A 719 7.40 50.14 9.44
CA ARG A 719 8.70 49.57 9.84
C ARG A 719 8.51 48.31 10.67
N ASP A 720 7.60 48.36 11.64
CA ASP A 720 7.23 47.21 12.45
C ASP A 720 6.69 46.04 11.62
N PHE A 721 5.77 46.33 10.69
CA PHE A 721 5.17 45.32 9.83
C PHE A 721 6.24 44.62 8.97
N VAL A 722 7.17 45.37 8.37
CA VAL A 722 8.27 44.77 7.60
C VAL A 722 9.16 43.90 8.50
N ALA A 723 9.46 44.34 9.73
CA ALA A 723 10.23 43.53 10.68
C ALA A 723 9.49 42.21 11.01
N ASP A 724 8.18 42.27 11.25
CA ASP A 724 7.35 41.09 11.48
C ASP A 724 7.40 40.11 10.28
N LEU A 725 7.44 40.61 9.03
CA LEU A 725 7.59 39.78 7.82
C LEU A 725 8.95 39.07 7.75
N TYR A 726 10.06 39.76 8.05
CA TYR A 726 11.39 39.11 8.13
C TYR A 726 11.39 37.99 9.17
N TYR A 727 10.73 38.21 10.30
CA TYR A 727 10.68 37.25 11.39
C TYR A 727 9.79 36.03 11.10
N ALA A 728 8.66 36.26 10.42
CA ALA A 728 7.67 35.24 10.08
C ALA A 728 8.03 34.41 8.83
N PHE A 729 8.65 35.02 7.82
CA PHE A 729 8.92 34.32 6.56
C PHE A 729 10.38 33.92 6.40
N LEU A 730 11.34 34.74 6.85
CA LEU A 730 12.75 34.55 6.45
C LEU A 730 13.63 34.00 7.57
N ARG A 731 13.17 34.01 8.83
CA ARG A 731 13.95 33.53 9.99
C ARG A 731 15.36 34.13 10.03
N ARG A 732 15.49 35.44 9.81
CA ARG A 732 16.75 36.18 9.90
C ARG A 732 16.52 37.66 10.15
N GLY A 733 17.57 38.35 10.59
CA GLY A 733 17.64 39.80 10.47
C GLY A 733 17.86 40.21 9.01
N GLY A 734 17.09 41.18 8.53
CA GLY A 734 17.37 41.86 7.26
C GLY A 734 18.60 42.76 7.38
N ASP A 735 19.29 43.01 6.26
CA ASP A 735 20.22 44.14 6.18
C ASP A 735 19.42 45.45 6.08
N LEU A 736 20.05 46.56 6.47
CA LEU A 736 19.37 47.85 6.54
C LEU A 736 18.83 48.33 5.19
N ASN A 737 19.54 48.04 4.09
CA ASN A 737 19.13 48.48 2.75
C ASN A 737 17.91 47.69 2.27
N GLY A 738 17.94 46.37 2.39
CA GLY A 738 16.79 45.51 2.08
C GLY A 738 15.57 45.85 2.95
N PHE A 739 15.79 46.09 4.24
CA PHE A 739 14.72 46.51 5.15
C PHE A 739 14.08 47.85 4.70
N ASN A 740 14.89 48.87 4.45
CA ASN A 740 14.40 50.18 4.02
C ASN A 740 13.73 50.12 2.64
N PHE A 741 14.21 49.27 1.73
CA PHE A 741 13.55 49.02 0.46
C PHE A 741 12.09 48.56 0.67
N TRP A 742 11.87 47.53 1.50
CA TRP A 742 10.52 47.02 1.76
C TRP A 742 9.63 48.01 2.51
N VAL A 743 10.20 48.80 3.43
CA VAL A 743 9.46 49.89 4.09
C VAL A 743 9.00 50.92 3.07
N ASN A 744 9.86 51.28 2.11
CA ASN A 744 9.52 52.24 1.07
C ASN A 744 8.46 51.72 0.09
N GLN A 745 8.40 50.40 -0.17
CA GLN A 745 7.34 49.81 -0.98
C GLN A 745 5.94 50.08 -0.38
N LEU A 746 5.81 50.18 0.94
CA LEU A 746 4.53 50.46 1.61
C LEU A 746 4.07 51.91 1.49
N ASN A 747 4.85 52.79 0.86
CA ASN A 747 4.42 54.15 0.53
C ASN A 747 3.47 54.17 -0.69
N SER A 748 3.56 53.17 -1.56
CA SER A 748 2.76 53.09 -2.81
C SER A 748 2.03 51.74 -3.00
N ARG A 749 2.28 50.76 -2.14
CA ARG A 749 1.67 49.41 -2.20
C ARG A 749 1.02 49.05 -0.88
N THR A 750 0.05 48.13 -0.95
CA THR A 750 -0.63 47.60 0.23
C THR A 750 0.27 46.61 0.99
N ARG A 751 0.01 46.47 2.30
CA ARG A 751 0.68 45.47 3.15
C ARG A 751 0.53 44.04 2.62
N ASP A 752 -0.63 43.71 2.06
CA ASP A 752 -0.89 42.38 1.50
C ASP A 752 -0.10 42.12 0.20
N GLN A 753 0.11 43.15 -0.64
CA GLN A 753 0.99 43.03 -1.80
C GLN A 753 2.44 42.75 -1.38
N VAL A 754 2.96 43.50 -0.41
CA VAL A 754 4.34 43.28 0.08
C VAL A 754 4.48 41.90 0.76
N ARG A 755 3.49 41.45 1.53
CA ARG A 755 3.47 40.10 2.11
C ARG A 755 3.55 39.00 1.03
N ARG A 756 2.80 39.13 -0.07
CA ARG A 756 2.88 38.15 -1.18
C ARG A 756 4.26 38.10 -1.81
N ASP A 757 4.95 39.22 -1.93
CA ASP A 757 6.32 39.24 -2.46
C ASP A 757 7.29 38.46 -1.56
N PHE A 758 7.13 38.52 -0.23
CA PHE A 758 7.91 37.69 0.70
C PHE A 758 7.65 36.19 0.48
N ILE A 759 6.39 35.79 0.28
CA ILE A 759 6.04 34.41 -0.05
C ILE A 759 6.66 33.98 -1.38
N GLN A 760 6.66 34.86 -2.38
CA GLN A 760 7.22 34.58 -3.71
C GLN A 760 8.75 34.64 -3.77
N SER A 761 9.41 35.12 -2.70
CA SER A 761 10.87 35.20 -2.66
C SER A 761 11.52 33.82 -2.79
N ALA A 762 12.62 33.74 -3.53
CA ALA A 762 13.39 32.50 -3.70
C ALA A 762 13.81 31.88 -2.36
N GLU A 763 14.12 32.72 -1.38
CA GLU A 763 14.48 32.31 -0.02
C GLU A 763 13.32 31.57 0.67
N PHE A 764 12.11 32.13 0.63
CA PHE A 764 10.95 31.46 1.22
C PHE A 764 10.55 30.20 0.43
N GLN A 765 10.61 30.24 -0.89
CA GLN A 765 10.34 29.08 -1.74
C GLN A 765 11.31 27.92 -1.47
N GLY A 766 12.58 28.21 -1.17
CA GLY A 766 13.54 27.20 -0.72
C GLY A 766 13.11 26.50 0.58
N ARG A 767 12.52 27.23 1.52
CA ARG A 767 11.98 26.65 2.76
C ARG A 767 10.75 25.77 2.49
N VAL A 768 9.87 26.19 1.60
CA VAL A 768 8.73 25.36 1.15
C VAL A 768 9.23 24.06 0.53
N GLN A 769 10.27 24.12 -0.29
CA GLN A 769 10.85 22.92 -0.89
C GLN A 769 11.42 21.96 0.16
N GLN A 770 12.04 22.49 1.23
CA GLN A 770 12.51 21.66 2.35
C GLN A 770 11.35 20.94 3.05
N ILE A 771 10.21 21.61 3.25
CA ILE A 771 9.00 20.99 3.81
C ILE A 771 8.55 19.82 2.92
N ILE A 772 8.49 20.03 1.60
CA ILE A 772 8.08 18.98 0.65
C ILE A 772 9.05 17.80 0.66
N ASN A 773 10.36 18.06 0.64
CA ASN A 773 11.38 17.02 0.59
C ASN A 773 11.40 16.12 1.84
N GLN A 774 10.84 16.58 2.96
CA GLN A 774 10.72 15.77 4.19
C GLN A 774 9.58 14.75 4.15
N GLY A 775 8.83 14.68 3.04
CA GLY A 775 7.79 13.67 2.80
C GLY A 775 6.47 13.93 3.52
N CYS A 776 5.39 13.40 2.95
CA CYS A 776 4.04 13.50 3.49
C CYS A 776 3.91 12.70 4.80
N VAL A 777 3.45 13.37 5.87
CA VAL A 777 3.08 12.74 7.13
C VAL A 777 1.57 12.92 7.28
N ARG A 778 0.80 11.83 7.15
CA ARG A 778 -0.66 11.82 7.29
C ARG A 778 -1.09 11.80 8.75
#